data_AF-A0A923XUI6-F1
#
_entry.id   AF-A0A923XUI6-F1
#
_cell.length_a   1.000
_cell.length_b   1.000
_cell.length_c   1.000
_cell.angle_alpha   90.00
_cell.angle_beta   90.00
_cell.angle_gamma   90.00
#
_symmetry.space_group_name_H-M   'P 1'
#
loop_
_entity.id
_entity.type
_entity.pdbx_description
1 polymer ?
#
loop_
_entity_poly.entity_id
_entity_poly.type
_entity_poly.pdbx_seq_one_letter_code
_entity_poly.pdbx_strand_id
1 'polypeptide(L)'
;MPNVFALKIFEQHVLTNYCKNKKFKLLRVLATGSLFTFVTACPTALQLPSTIISPSASPSAVISPSASPSAVISPSASPSAVISPSDSPSAVISPSASPSVSIVTGSTGSTGSTGSTGSTGSTGGSTNPFPNVHPNPTSVVITSTNPSDKSTGVATNQSITATFNRSMDFTTFNSSTYTLTETNNVNNVVYGGFTYDSLSNTETFKPTNPLTLKDNTKYTATVTTGVKDSIGNPLSNNTVWTFTTGTQNPVVSSTNPSDTSQNVAINQSVSATFNRPIDSTTININTYTLTYLDINSSAVKVDGGFTYDSLSNTETFNPTNSLNPSTTYTATLTTGVKDTTGNPLSNDKVWTFTTGTSLNPAVTSTNPLDKSTGVATNQSITATFNKPMDPTTININTYTLTETNNVNNVVNGDLTYDSLSNTETFKPTKSLTINTKYTATVTTGVKDTAGNPLVNNKVWTFTTGTQNPVFLSQTLSSFAILAGSTVTSTGPSVVNGDLGLSPGSAIVGFAPQGIGILNGTRHISDQIAATAKNDLNTSSHDAATRAGAPISVTGNIGGQTLAPGLYNSQTSLAISSGDLTLDAKGDSNAVWVFQMGSTLTVTSGRQVFLTNGAKANNIFWQVGSSATFGTNSFFKGNVLSAVSITMQTGASLEGRALTQSGAVSLDSSTVTRPAP
;
A
#
# COMPACT_ATOMS: atom_id res chain seq x y z
N MET A 1 -2.36 4.97 -61.99
CA MET A 1 -2.50 6.45 -61.94
C MET A 1 -2.22 6.87 -60.49
N PRO A 2 -1.38 7.89 -60.24
CA PRO A 2 -0.93 8.28 -58.89
C PRO A 2 -1.70 9.51 -58.34
N ASN A 3 -1.15 10.10 -57.26
CA ASN A 3 -1.38 11.45 -56.71
C ASN A 3 -2.58 11.64 -55.75
N VAL A 4 -2.53 12.48 -54.69
CA VAL A 4 -1.43 13.30 -54.06
C VAL A 4 -1.88 13.75 -52.65
N PHE A 5 -0.94 13.91 -51.70
CA PHE A 5 -0.87 14.75 -50.46
C PHE A 5 -2.17 15.08 -49.66
N ALA A 6 -2.28 14.98 -48.31
CA ALA A 6 -1.40 15.30 -47.16
C ALA A 6 -1.30 16.79 -46.74
N LEU A 7 -1.92 17.14 -45.58
CA LEU A 7 -1.53 18.12 -44.52
C LEU A 7 -2.69 18.14 -43.47
N LYS A 8 -2.60 17.87 -42.15
CA LYS A 8 -1.73 18.24 -41.00
C LYS A 8 -2.17 19.56 -40.30
N ILE A 9 -2.06 19.60 -38.96
CA ILE A 9 -2.02 20.77 -38.02
C ILE A 9 -3.32 21.23 -37.30
N PHE A 10 -3.34 21.07 -35.96
CA PHE A 10 -3.89 21.93 -34.86
C PHE A 10 -5.41 22.26 -34.78
N GLU A 11 -6.03 22.60 -33.63
CA GLU A 11 -5.74 22.36 -32.20
C GLU A 11 -7.03 22.53 -31.33
N GLN A 12 -6.95 22.14 -30.04
CA GLN A 12 -7.64 22.69 -28.84
C GLN A 12 -9.15 23.07 -28.84
N HIS A 13 -9.85 22.53 -27.82
CA HIS A 13 -10.94 23.16 -27.04
C HIS A 13 -12.14 23.86 -27.72
N VAL A 14 -13.36 23.35 -27.44
CA VAL A 14 -14.31 23.99 -26.51
C VAL A 14 -15.41 22.99 -26.08
N LEU A 15 -16.00 23.22 -24.90
CA LEU A 15 -16.99 22.33 -24.27
C LEU A 15 -18.39 22.38 -24.89
N THR A 16 -19.08 21.22 -24.79
CA THR A 16 -20.55 21.07 -24.64
C THR A 16 -21.47 21.58 -25.75
N ASN A 17 -22.16 20.65 -26.44
CA ASN A 17 -23.64 20.67 -26.39
C ASN A 17 -24.36 19.35 -26.76
N TYR A 18 -25.22 18.93 -25.82
CA TYR A 18 -26.47 18.17 -25.94
C TYR A 18 -26.74 17.17 -27.09
N CYS A 19 -27.05 15.93 -26.68
CA CYS A 19 -27.70 14.92 -27.51
C CYS A 19 -29.09 15.34 -28.01
N LYS A 20 -29.33 15.28 -29.33
CA LYS A 20 -30.67 15.07 -29.91
C LYS A 20 -30.61 14.63 -31.38
N ASN A 21 -30.76 13.32 -31.63
CA ASN A 21 -31.79 12.86 -32.59
C ASN A 21 -32.12 11.38 -32.42
N LYS A 22 -33.39 11.02 -32.59
CA LYS A 22 -33.91 9.65 -32.48
C LYS A 22 -33.88 8.95 -33.84
N LYS A 23 -33.72 7.62 -33.83
CA LYS A 23 -34.48 6.70 -34.72
C LYS A 23 -34.35 5.24 -34.27
N PHE A 24 -35.19 4.83 -33.31
CA PHE A 24 -35.59 3.42 -33.16
C PHE A 24 -36.82 3.15 -34.05
N LYS A 25 -36.96 1.92 -34.56
CA LYS A 25 -38.08 1.49 -35.40
C LYS A 25 -38.83 0.31 -34.72
N LEU A 26 -40.15 0.43 -34.64
CA LEU A 26 -41.10 -0.61 -34.18
C LEU A 26 -41.12 -1.81 -35.17
N LEU A 27 -41.70 -3.00 -34.90
CA LEU A 27 -42.72 -3.51 -33.93
C LEU A 27 -42.27 -4.95 -33.51
N ARG A 28 -42.91 -5.86 -32.72
CA ARG A 28 -44.23 -6.09 -32.07
C ARG A 28 -43.94 -7.06 -30.88
N VAL A 29 -44.35 -6.85 -29.62
CA VAL A 29 -45.70 -7.02 -28.99
C VAL A 29 -46.25 -8.45 -29.21
N LEU A 30 -46.52 -9.27 -28.18
CA LEU A 30 -47.48 -9.14 -27.04
C LEU A 30 -46.80 -9.55 -25.70
N ALA A 31 -46.93 -8.82 -24.58
CA ALA A 31 -48.08 -8.66 -23.63
C ALA A 31 -48.24 -9.88 -22.67
N THR A 32 -48.51 -9.74 -21.36
CA THR A 32 -48.87 -8.60 -20.45
C THR A 32 -48.01 -8.64 -19.15
N GLY A 33 -48.02 -7.68 -18.20
CA GLY A 33 -48.71 -6.39 -18.03
C GLY A 33 -49.02 -6.09 -16.54
N SER A 34 -49.31 -4.81 -16.19
CA SER A 34 -49.69 -4.28 -14.85
C SER A 34 -48.56 -4.27 -13.77
N LEU A 35 -48.41 -3.27 -12.88
CA LEU A 35 -49.18 -2.03 -12.62
C LEU A 35 -48.27 -0.94 -11.95
N PHE A 36 -48.32 0.33 -12.42
CA PHE A 36 -48.21 1.65 -11.71
C PHE A 36 -47.15 1.91 -10.58
N THR A 37 -46.56 3.10 -10.35
CA THR A 37 -46.74 4.50 -10.83
C THR A 37 -45.40 5.28 -10.82
N PHE A 38 -45.33 6.45 -11.48
CA PHE A 38 -44.24 7.45 -11.39
C PHE A 38 -44.37 8.37 -10.16
N VAL A 39 -43.25 8.96 -9.68
CA VAL A 39 -43.03 10.43 -9.54
C VAL A 39 -41.50 10.71 -9.62
N THR A 40 -41.10 11.82 -10.23
CA THR A 40 -39.72 12.32 -10.31
C THR A 40 -39.48 13.52 -9.39
N ALA A 41 -38.31 13.61 -8.76
CA ALA A 41 -37.76 14.87 -8.23
C ALA A 41 -36.22 14.86 -8.29
N CYS A 42 -35.64 16.03 -8.55
CA CYS A 42 -34.21 16.33 -8.44
C CYS A 42 -34.06 17.52 -7.48
N PRO A 43 -32.94 17.64 -6.74
CA PRO A 43 -32.16 18.86 -6.94
C PRO A 43 -30.63 18.69 -6.90
N THR A 44 -29.97 19.39 -7.81
CA THR A 44 -28.90 20.38 -7.61
C THR A 44 -27.76 20.10 -6.60
N ALA A 45 -26.51 20.25 -7.06
CA ALA A 45 -25.32 20.35 -6.21
C ALA A 45 -25.01 21.80 -5.79
N LEU A 46 -24.49 21.99 -4.58
CA LEU A 46 -23.75 23.20 -4.16
C LEU A 46 -22.66 22.80 -3.13
N GLN A 47 -21.76 23.73 -2.78
CA GLN A 47 -20.53 23.44 -2.04
C GLN A 47 -20.67 23.36 -0.51
N LEU A 48 -19.59 22.83 0.11
CA LEU A 48 -19.29 22.69 1.53
C LEU A 48 -19.58 23.92 2.41
N PRO A 49 -19.76 23.70 3.72
CA PRO A 49 -18.66 24.03 4.64
C PRO A 49 -18.08 22.80 5.36
N SER A 50 -16.87 22.95 5.89
CA SER A 50 -16.09 21.87 6.51
C SER A 50 -16.30 21.78 8.03
N THR A 51 -16.44 20.56 8.55
CA THR A 51 -16.18 20.26 9.98
C THR A 51 -15.58 18.86 10.16
N ILE A 52 -14.77 18.68 11.20
CA ILE A 52 -13.91 17.51 11.42
C ILE A 52 -14.56 16.54 12.41
N ILE A 53 -14.70 15.26 12.03
CA ILE A 53 -14.66 14.11 12.97
C ILE A 53 -13.94 12.94 12.30
N SER A 54 -12.89 12.42 12.95
CA SER A 54 -12.21 11.18 12.56
C SER A 54 -12.57 10.04 13.51
N PRO A 55 -13.10 8.89 13.05
CA PRO A 55 -13.14 7.66 13.83
C PRO A 55 -11.83 6.87 13.65
N SER A 56 -11.11 6.61 14.74
CA SER A 56 -9.88 5.82 14.73
C SER A 56 -10.16 4.33 14.54
N ALA A 57 -9.36 3.66 13.70
CA ALA A 57 -9.43 2.21 13.53
C ALA A 57 -8.79 1.49 14.74
N SER A 58 -9.49 0.47 15.26
CA SER A 58 -8.96 -0.41 16.32
C SER A 58 -8.43 -1.72 15.71
N PRO A 59 -7.14 -2.07 15.88
CA PRO A 59 -6.65 -3.39 15.51
C PRO A 59 -6.97 -4.42 16.61
N SER A 60 -7.51 -5.58 16.23
CA SER A 60 -7.78 -6.68 17.17
C SER A 60 -6.77 -7.82 17.02
N ALA A 61 -6.43 -8.40 18.17
CA ALA A 61 -5.37 -9.36 18.42
C ALA A 61 -5.12 -10.47 17.36
N VAL A 62 -3.83 -10.73 17.11
CA VAL A 62 -3.35 -12.06 16.70
C VAL A 62 -2.77 -12.74 17.94
N ILE A 63 -3.26 -13.94 18.27
CA ILE A 63 -2.71 -14.78 19.35
C ILE A 63 -1.99 -15.96 18.70
N SER A 64 -0.78 -16.25 19.16
CA SER A 64 -0.02 -17.46 18.80
C SER A 64 0.64 -18.03 20.06
N PRO A 65 0.28 -19.24 20.51
CA PRO A 65 0.89 -19.90 21.65
C PRO A 65 2.07 -20.80 21.25
N SER A 66 2.80 -21.31 22.27
CA SER A 66 4.04 -22.10 22.20
C SER A 66 5.30 -21.28 21.84
N ALA A 67 6.48 -21.52 22.43
CA ALA A 67 6.86 -22.46 23.49
C ALA A 67 7.86 -21.84 24.49
N SER A 68 7.99 -22.44 25.68
CA SER A 68 8.86 -21.96 26.76
C SER A 68 10.36 -22.23 26.51
N PRO A 69 11.26 -21.33 26.96
CA PRO A 69 12.61 -21.69 27.37
C PRO A 69 12.75 -21.75 28.90
N SER A 70 13.59 -22.65 29.41
CA SER A 70 13.90 -22.78 30.84
C SER A 70 14.84 -21.67 31.34
N ALA A 71 14.81 -21.40 32.65
CA ALA A 71 15.72 -20.44 33.28
C ALA A 71 17.18 -20.95 33.28
N VAL A 72 18.12 -20.04 32.99
CA VAL A 72 19.56 -20.21 33.24
C VAL A 72 20.03 -18.99 34.02
N ILE A 73 20.71 -19.21 35.14
CA ILE A 73 21.24 -18.16 36.01
C ILE A 73 22.76 -18.12 35.86
N SER A 74 23.31 -17.00 35.39
CA SER A 74 24.52 -16.38 35.96
C SER A 74 24.77 -14.98 35.35
N PRO A 75 25.34 -14.01 36.11
CA PRO A 75 25.39 -12.60 35.70
C PRO A 75 26.78 -12.13 35.22
N SER A 76 26.82 -11.14 34.32
CA SER A 76 27.90 -10.14 34.22
C SER A 76 27.58 -9.03 33.19
N ALA A 77 28.32 -7.91 33.28
CA ALA A 77 28.43 -6.80 32.31
C ALA A 77 27.16 -6.00 31.97
N SER A 78 27.10 -4.76 32.48
CA SER A 78 26.19 -3.72 32.00
C SER A 78 26.58 -3.25 30.58
N PRO A 79 25.65 -3.13 29.62
CA PRO A 79 25.93 -2.49 28.33
C PRO A 79 25.93 -0.97 28.47
N SER A 80 27.07 -0.32 28.22
CA SER A 80 27.14 1.13 28.04
C SER A 80 26.45 1.54 26.74
N ALA A 81 25.55 2.52 26.79
CA ALA A 81 24.94 3.07 25.59
C ALA A 81 25.95 3.92 24.80
N VAL A 82 26.24 3.54 23.55
CA VAL A 82 26.98 4.38 22.61
C VAL A 82 26.01 5.41 22.04
N ILE A 83 26.05 6.62 22.60
CA ILE A 83 25.30 7.77 22.08
C ILE A 83 26.16 8.48 21.04
N SER A 84 25.71 8.48 19.79
CA SER A 84 26.24 9.38 18.75
C SER A 84 25.78 10.83 19.04
N PRO A 85 26.65 11.84 18.91
CA PRO A 85 26.34 13.22 19.28
C PRO A 85 25.56 13.98 18.20
N SER A 86 25.29 15.25 18.50
CA SER A 86 24.64 16.28 17.67
C SER A 86 23.20 16.01 17.22
N ASP A 87 22.24 16.42 18.05
CA ASP A 87 21.53 17.68 17.74
C ASP A 87 21.23 18.45 19.04
N SER A 88 21.49 19.76 19.05
CA SER A 88 21.44 20.59 20.26
C SER A 88 20.50 21.79 20.09
N PRO A 89 19.29 21.79 20.69
CA PRO A 89 18.48 22.99 20.79
C PRO A 89 19.08 23.95 21.82
N SER A 90 19.55 25.13 21.37
CA SER A 90 20.11 26.16 22.25
C SER A 90 19.05 26.74 23.19
N ALA A 91 19.08 26.36 24.46
CA ALA A 91 18.21 26.95 25.48
C ALA A 91 18.62 28.39 25.80
N VAL A 92 17.68 29.34 25.68
CA VAL A 92 17.86 30.72 26.15
C VAL A 92 17.68 30.73 27.67
N ILE A 93 18.79 30.75 28.41
CA ILE A 93 18.78 30.90 29.87
C ILE A 93 18.67 32.38 30.22
N SER A 94 17.58 32.76 30.90
CA SER A 94 17.45 34.06 31.55
C SER A 94 17.93 33.99 33.00
N PRO A 95 19.07 34.63 33.37
CA PRO A 95 19.44 34.78 34.78
C PRO A 95 18.64 35.92 35.43
N SER A 96 17.95 35.61 36.53
CA SER A 96 17.15 36.60 37.28
C SER A 96 18.01 37.48 38.20
N ALA A 97 17.92 38.79 37.99
CA ALA A 97 18.20 39.93 38.88
C ALA A 97 19.00 39.74 40.20
N SER A 98 20.00 40.61 40.39
CA SER A 98 20.38 41.19 41.69
C SER A 98 20.98 42.60 41.50
N PRO A 99 20.95 43.48 42.52
CA PRO A 99 20.63 44.89 42.29
C PRO A 99 21.83 45.84 42.08
N SER A 100 21.55 46.95 41.39
CA SER A 100 22.39 48.15 41.35
C SER A 100 22.19 49.02 42.59
N VAL A 101 23.28 49.47 43.21
CA VAL A 101 23.29 50.52 44.24
C VAL A 101 24.25 51.63 43.80
N SER A 102 23.83 52.89 43.98
CA SER A 102 24.52 54.08 43.47
C SER A 102 25.83 54.40 44.18
N ILE A 103 26.79 54.98 43.45
CA ILE A 103 28.04 55.53 44.01
C ILE A 103 27.84 57.01 44.38
N VAL A 104 28.12 57.37 45.63
CA VAL A 104 28.53 58.73 46.03
C VAL A 104 29.71 58.62 47.00
N THR A 105 30.58 59.63 46.97
CA THR A 105 31.92 59.68 47.55
C THR A 105 32.03 59.55 49.08
N GLY A 106 33.05 58.82 49.54
CA GLY A 106 34.13 59.45 50.32
C GLY A 106 34.36 59.08 51.79
N SER A 107 35.64 58.99 52.12
CA SER A 107 36.28 59.18 53.45
C SER A 107 36.19 58.08 54.53
N THR A 108 37.35 57.90 55.14
CA THR A 108 37.77 57.02 56.24
C THR A 108 37.04 57.19 57.58
N GLY A 109 36.98 56.13 58.40
CA GLY A 109 37.31 56.26 59.84
C GLY A 109 36.37 55.64 60.90
N SER A 110 36.84 54.53 61.52
CA SER A 110 36.82 54.21 62.96
C SER A 110 35.53 54.26 63.85
N THR A 111 35.28 53.12 64.50
CA THR A 111 34.80 52.92 65.91
C THR A 111 33.41 53.38 66.41
N GLY A 112 32.62 52.38 66.86
CA GLY A 112 31.58 52.47 67.90
C GLY A 112 30.18 52.94 67.47
N SER A 113 29.10 52.80 68.24
CA SER A 113 28.75 51.86 69.35
C SER A 113 27.30 52.13 69.79
N THR A 114 26.53 51.09 70.20
CA THR A 114 25.34 51.13 71.09
C THR A 114 24.05 51.92 70.71
N GLY A 115 22.87 51.36 71.06
CA GLY A 115 21.53 52.00 70.95
C GLY A 115 20.71 51.51 69.73
N SER A 116 19.58 50.77 69.79
CA SER A 116 18.51 50.59 70.80
C SER A 116 17.57 51.82 70.93
N THR A 117 16.22 51.74 70.84
CA THR A 117 15.28 50.61 70.58
C THR A 117 13.85 51.13 70.28
N GLY A 118 13.07 50.43 69.43
CA GLY A 118 11.59 50.50 69.39
C GLY A 118 10.94 51.77 68.79
N SER A 119 9.61 51.87 68.65
CA SER A 119 8.56 50.85 68.83
C SER A 119 7.22 51.20 68.14
N THR A 120 6.53 50.18 67.61
CA THR A 120 5.05 50.00 67.50
C THR A 120 4.08 51.15 67.11
N GLY A 121 3.38 50.97 65.98
CA GLY A 121 1.96 51.32 65.77
C GLY A 121 1.59 52.82 65.69
N SER A 122 0.34 53.23 65.46
CA SER A 122 -0.86 52.56 64.91
C SER A 122 -1.85 53.66 64.46
N THR A 123 -2.85 53.33 63.60
CA THR A 123 -4.17 54.00 63.44
C THR A 123 -4.35 55.45 63.95
N GLY A 124 -4.69 56.49 63.17
CA GLY A 124 -5.14 56.57 61.77
C GLY A 124 -6.47 57.35 61.65
N GLY A 125 -6.56 58.34 60.74
CA GLY A 125 -7.79 59.02 60.33
C GLY A 125 -7.79 60.57 60.46
N SER A 126 -8.42 61.24 59.48
CA SER A 126 -8.73 62.70 59.41
C SER A 126 -7.54 63.69 59.35
N THR A 127 -7.56 64.79 58.57
CA THR A 127 -8.36 65.18 57.38
C THR A 127 -7.58 66.24 56.57
N ASN A 128 -7.88 66.37 55.27
CA ASN A 128 -7.37 67.41 54.33
C ASN A 128 -7.62 68.86 54.85
N PRO A 129 -6.92 69.94 54.36
CA PRO A 129 -6.68 70.19 52.94
C PRO A 129 -5.37 70.90 52.50
N PHE A 130 -5.31 71.13 51.18
CA PHE A 130 -4.39 71.95 50.35
C PHE A 130 -3.10 71.27 49.82
N PRO A 131 -2.67 71.62 48.58
CA PRO A 131 -2.05 70.64 47.68
C PRO A 131 -0.63 71.01 47.24
N ASN A 132 0.18 70.00 46.90
CA ASN A 132 1.45 70.25 46.21
C ASN A 132 1.71 69.30 45.04
N VAL A 133 1.40 69.83 43.86
CA VAL A 133 1.96 69.60 42.52
C VAL A 133 3.05 68.52 42.39
N HIS A 134 2.67 67.36 41.82
CA HIS A 134 3.41 66.53 40.84
C HIS A 134 4.82 65.97 41.18
N PRO A 135 5.16 64.74 40.71
CA PRO A 135 5.30 64.53 39.26
C PRO A 135 4.76 63.19 38.72
N ASN A 136 3.85 63.28 37.75
CA ASN A 136 3.99 62.53 36.49
C ASN A 136 3.24 63.30 35.38
N PRO A 137 3.95 63.86 34.40
CA PRO A 137 4.38 62.96 33.34
C PRO A 137 5.90 62.99 33.10
N THR A 138 6.55 61.89 33.49
CA THR A 138 7.34 61.16 32.49
C THR A 138 6.48 61.06 31.23
N SER A 139 6.99 61.56 30.12
CA SER A 139 6.21 61.63 28.88
C SER A 139 6.11 60.24 28.24
N VAL A 140 5.17 60.06 27.31
CA VAL A 140 4.98 58.76 26.64
C VAL A 140 6.17 58.55 25.71
N VAL A 141 6.95 57.48 25.91
CA VAL A 141 8.17 57.20 25.12
C VAL A 141 8.29 55.72 24.79
N ILE A 142 8.93 55.43 23.66
CA ILE A 142 9.40 54.10 23.30
C ILE A 142 10.69 53.83 24.08
N THR A 143 10.76 52.68 24.76
CA THR A 143 11.89 52.24 25.59
C THR A 143 12.83 51.29 24.85
N SER A 144 12.30 50.52 23.89
CA SER A 144 13.08 49.63 23.02
C SER A 144 12.34 49.34 21.71
N THR A 145 13.10 49.04 20.66
CA THR A 145 12.58 48.55 19.36
C THR A 145 13.22 47.20 19.01
N ASN A 146 12.48 46.35 18.30
CA ASN A 146 13.04 45.17 17.64
C ASN A 146 12.61 45.17 16.16
N PRO A 147 13.52 45.23 15.18
CA PRO A 147 14.97 45.37 15.32
C PRO A 147 15.39 46.65 16.04
N SER A 148 16.56 46.62 16.67
CA SER A 148 17.19 47.81 17.25
C SER A 148 17.66 48.77 16.16
N ASP A 149 17.77 50.06 16.48
CA ASP A 149 18.23 51.06 15.49
C ASP A 149 19.64 50.76 14.96
N LYS A 150 19.79 50.89 13.64
CA LYS A 150 20.98 50.60 12.83
C LYS A 150 21.42 49.12 12.83
N SER A 151 20.56 48.21 13.28
CA SER A 151 20.80 46.77 13.16
C SER A 151 20.92 46.32 11.68
N THR A 152 21.66 45.23 11.47
CA THR A 152 21.94 44.63 10.16
C THR A 152 21.75 43.12 10.23
N GLY A 153 21.57 42.44 9.09
CA GLY A 153 21.32 41.00 9.05
C GLY A 153 19.92 40.59 9.50
N VAL A 154 18.96 41.51 9.52
CA VAL A 154 17.58 41.25 9.96
C VAL A 154 16.90 40.26 9.00
N ALA A 155 16.20 39.25 9.53
CA ALA A 155 15.45 38.31 8.72
C ALA A 155 14.22 38.99 8.08
N THR A 156 13.89 38.67 6.82
CA THR A 156 12.81 39.40 6.11
C THR A 156 11.39 39.11 6.59
N ASN A 157 11.23 38.09 7.42
CA ASN A 157 10.01 37.74 8.13
C ASN A 157 9.95 38.30 9.57
N GLN A 158 10.93 39.10 9.99
CA GLN A 158 10.98 39.71 11.32
C GLN A 158 9.78 40.65 11.53
N SER A 159 8.99 40.38 12.58
CA SER A 159 7.99 41.34 13.07
C SER A 159 8.69 42.55 13.68
N ILE A 160 8.21 43.75 13.38
CA ILE A 160 8.82 45.01 13.82
C ILE A 160 8.04 45.52 15.03
N THR A 161 8.70 45.75 16.17
CA THR A 161 8.04 46.04 17.45
C THR A 161 8.54 47.34 18.08
N ALA A 162 7.63 48.05 18.75
CA ALA A 162 7.95 49.16 19.64
C ALA A 162 7.39 48.89 21.06
N THR A 163 8.27 48.90 22.06
CA THR A 163 7.88 48.78 23.48
C THR A 163 7.80 50.17 24.10
N PHE A 164 6.75 50.44 24.87
CA PHE A 164 6.46 51.76 25.46
C PHE A 164 6.63 51.76 26.98
N ASN A 165 6.87 52.94 27.57
CA ASN A 165 7.00 53.09 29.02
C ASN A 165 5.67 52.97 29.81
N ARG A 166 4.55 52.69 29.15
CA ARG A 166 3.19 52.55 29.71
C ARG A 166 2.26 51.90 28.69
N SER A 167 1.02 51.61 29.10
CA SER A 167 0.02 51.05 28.19
C SER A 167 -0.53 52.07 27.19
N MET A 168 -0.64 51.65 25.93
CA MET A 168 -1.07 52.45 24.78
C MET A 168 -2.52 52.18 24.40
N ASP A 169 -3.19 53.20 23.84
CA ASP A 169 -4.45 53.01 23.12
C ASP A 169 -4.14 52.36 21.76
N PHE A 170 -4.35 51.05 21.68
CA PHE A 170 -4.04 50.25 20.49
C PHE A 170 -4.81 50.70 19.23
N THR A 171 -5.94 51.40 19.38
CA THR A 171 -6.70 51.94 18.24
C THR A 171 -5.98 53.09 17.53
N THR A 172 -4.98 53.70 18.19
CA THR A 172 -4.16 54.77 17.61
C THR A 172 -3.04 54.26 16.71
N PHE A 173 -2.76 52.96 16.63
CA PHE A 173 -1.82 52.37 15.67
C PHE A 173 -2.48 52.09 14.32
N ASN A 174 -2.05 52.79 13.28
CA ASN A 174 -2.53 52.62 11.91
C ASN A 174 -1.48 53.18 10.91
N SER A 175 -1.73 53.01 9.61
CA SER A 175 -0.80 53.41 8.53
C SER A 175 -0.50 54.92 8.40
N SER A 176 -1.15 55.79 9.19
CA SER A 176 -0.79 57.22 9.29
C SER A 176 0.04 57.55 10.53
N THR A 177 -0.03 56.71 11.57
CA THR A 177 0.65 56.94 12.85
C THR A 177 1.90 56.08 13.04
N TYR A 178 1.95 54.91 12.39
CA TYR A 178 3.10 54.02 12.25
C TYR A 178 3.33 53.76 10.75
N THR A 179 4.56 53.92 10.28
CA THR A 179 4.95 53.60 8.90
C THR A 179 6.25 52.81 8.83
N LEU A 180 6.38 51.94 7.83
CA LEU A 180 7.61 51.24 7.47
C LEU A 180 7.88 51.48 5.98
N THR A 181 9.07 51.98 5.64
CA THR A 181 9.43 52.40 4.27
C THR A 181 10.84 51.95 3.92
N GLU A 182 11.14 51.75 2.63
CA GLU A 182 12.52 51.60 2.18
C GLU A 182 13.27 52.92 2.33
N THR A 183 14.37 52.95 3.08
CA THR A 183 15.11 54.20 3.40
C THR A 183 15.57 54.96 2.14
N ASN A 184 15.84 54.23 1.06
CA ASN A 184 16.30 54.78 -0.22
C ASN A 184 15.16 55.02 -1.23
N ASN A 185 13.91 54.65 -0.90
CA ASN A 185 12.73 54.86 -1.74
C ASN A 185 11.48 55.05 -0.87
N VAL A 186 11.27 56.28 -0.40
CA VAL A 186 10.14 56.65 0.49
C VAL A 186 8.75 56.41 -0.11
N ASN A 187 8.64 56.21 -1.43
CA ASN A 187 7.38 55.86 -2.09
C ASN A 187 7.03 54.36 -1.94
N ASN A 188 7.99 53.52 -1.54
CA ASN A 188 7.76 52.09 -1.31
C ASN A 188 7.48 51.82 0.18
N VAL A 189 6.20 51.92 0.54
CA VAL A 189 5.68 51.64 1.87
C VAL A 189 5.43 50.15 2.03
N VAL A 190 5.94 49.55 3.11
CA VAL A 190 5.62 48.17 3.49
C VAL A 190 4.29 48.17 4.25
N TYR A 191 3.33 47.41 3.75
CA TYR A 191 2.03 47.22 4.42
C TYR A 191 2.05 46.00 5.35
N GLY A 192 1.26 46.05 6.42
CA GLY A 192 1.24 45.03 7.45
C GLY A 192 0.11 45.24 8.46
N GLY A 193 -0.10 44.24 9.32
CA GLY A 193 -1.08 44.27 10.40
C GLY A 193 -0.46 44.69 11.73
N PHE A 194 -1.23 45.39 12.56
CA PHE A 194 -0.86 45.79 13.92
C PHE A 194 -1.42 44.81 14.95
N THR A 195 -0.61 44.51 15.96
CA THR A 195 -1.01 43.81 17.19
C THR A 195 -0.36 44.50 18.39
N TYR A 196 -0.96 44.37 19.58
CA TYR A 196 -0.48 45.05 20.78
C TYR A 196 -0.68 44.16 22.01
N ASP A 197 0.37 44.00 22.81
CA ASP A 197 0.32 43.33 24.12
C ASP A 197 0.33 44.36 25.25
N SER A 198 -0.77 44.39 26.01
CA SER A 198 -0.95 45.27 27.18
C SER A 198 -0.20 44.81 28.45
N LEU A 199 0.40 43.62 28.47
CA LEU A 199 1.23 43.16 29.58
C LEU A 199 2.69 43.62 29.44
N SER A 200 3.27 43.49 28.24
CA SER A 200 4.63 43.98 27.92
C SER A 200 4.67 45.41 27.38
N ASN A 201 3.53 46.10 27.25
CA ASN A 201 3.39 47.41 26.60
C ASN A 201 4.03 47.47 25.21
N THR A 202 3.92 46.38 24.44
CA THR A 202 4.63 46.22 23.15
C THR A 202 3.66 46.15 21.98
N GLU A 203 3.80 47.10 21.07
CA GLU A 203 3.22 47.05 19.73
C GLU A 203 4.03 46.11 18.84
N THR A 204 3.37 45.49 17.86
CA THR A 204 4.00 44.62 16.87
C THR A 204 3.34 44.79 15.51
N PHE A 205 4.07 45.40 14.59
CA PHE A 205 3.78 45.48 13.17
C PHE A 205 4.31 44.24 12.46
N LYS A 206 3.42 43.51 11.79
CA LYS A 206 3.75 42.33 11.01
C LYS A 206 3.55 42.62 9.51
N PRO A 207 4.62 42.73 8.70
CA PRO A 207 4.51 42.87 7.25
C PRO A 207 3.63 41.77 6.63
N THR A 208 2.84 42.12 5.62
CA THR A 208 1.94 41.18 4.93
C THR A 208 2.19 41.15 3.42
N ASN A 209 2.08 39.95 2.84
CA ASN A 209 2.15 39.71 1.40
C ASN A 209 1.19 40.66 0.64
N PRO A 210 1.56 41.26 -0.50
CA PRO A 210 2.64 40.88 -1.43
C PRO A 210 4.06 41.36 -1.10
N LEU A 211 4.25 42.14 -0.03
CA LEU A 211 5.57 42.70 0.32
C LEU A 211 6.03 42.24 1.71
N THR A 212 6.60 41.03 1.75
CA THR A 212 7.65 40.75 2.74
C THR A 212 8.82 41.71 2.52
N LEU A 213 9.64 41.91 3.54
CA LEU A 213 10.85 42.72 3.39
C LEU A 213 11.74 42.09 2.30
N LYS A 214 12.33 42.91 1.43
CA LYS A 214 13.36 42.46 0.48
C LYS A 214 14.67 42.16 1.22
N ASP A 215 15.47 41.24 0.70
CA ASP A 215 16.84 40.96 1.19
C ASP A 215 17.76 42.18 0.98
N ASN A 216 18.83 42.30 1.79
CA ASN A 216 19.85 43.37 1.74
C ASN A 216 19.33 44.82 1.66
N THR A 217 18.12 45.07 2.13
CA THR A 217 17.41 46.34 1.95
C THR A 217 17.30 47.08 3.28
N LYS A 218 17.62 48.37 3.26
CA LYS A 218 17.51 49.24 4.44
C LYS A 218 16.09 49.79 4.55
N TYR A 219 15.48 49.60 5.71
CA TYR A 219 14.16 50.10 6.06
C TYR A 219 14.24 51.18 7.14
N THR A 220 13.29 52.12 7.08
CA THR A 220 13.01 53.14 8.09
C THR A 220 11.64 52.87 8.68
N ALA A 221 11.57 52.60 9.98
CA ALA A 221 10.34 52.56 10.75
C ALA A 221 10.13 53.93 11.43
N THR A 222 8.89 54.41 11.49
CA THR A 222 8.53 55.69 12.11
C THR A 222 7.22 55.58 12.86
N VAL A 223 7.26 55.85 14.17
CA VAL A 223 6.09 56.03 15.04
C VAL A 223 5.96 57.52 15.34
N THR A 224 4.77 58.07 15.09
CA THR A 224 4.52 59.52 15.23
C THR A 224 3.92 59.89 16.59
N THR A 225 3.89 61.19 16.90
CA THR A 225 3.11 61.75 18.01
C THR A 225 1.59 61.53 17.91
N GLY A 226 1.09 60.92 16.82
CA GLY A 226 -0.30 60.52 16.67
C GLY A 226 -0.72 59.31 17.50
N VAL A 227 0.22 58.45 17.93
CA VAL A 227 -0.09 57.34 18.87
C VAL A 227 -0.20 57.86 20.30
N LYS A 228 -1.09 57.28 21.10
CA LYS A 228 -1.44 57.79 22.45
C LYS A 228 -1.44 56.71 23.52
N ASP A 229 -1.22 57.13 24.77
CA ASP A 229 -1.49 56.27 25.93
C ASP A 229 -3.00 56.09 26.16
N SER A 230 -3.38 55.12 27.00
CA SER A 230 -4.79 54.79 27.28
C SER A 230 -5.58 55.89 28.01
N ILE A 231 -5.00 57.07 28.25
CA ILE A 231 -5.62 58.27 28.83
C ILE A 231 -5.63 59.42 27.81
N GLY A 232 -5.02 59.23 26.63
CA GLY A 232 -5.04 60.15 25.50
C GLY A 232 -3.79 61.01 25.33
N ASN A 233 -2.74 60.80 26.14
CA ASN A 233 -1.49 61.57 26.01
C ASN A 233 -0.69 61.08 24.79
N PRO A 234 -0.22 61.98 23.89
CA PRO A 234 0.55 61.58 22.71
C PRO A 234 1.97 61.10 23.05
N LEU A 235 2.55 60.30 22.14
CA LEU A 235 3.99 60.03 22.12
C LEU A 235 4.79 61.34 22.10
N SER A 236 5.85 61.44 22.91
CA SER A 236 6.58 62.70 23.18
C SER A 236 7.14 63.38 21.93
N ASN A 237 7.66 62.57 21.01
CA ASN A 237 8.33 62.97 19.78
C ASN A 237 8.11 61.86 18.75
N ASN A 238 8.15 62.19 17.46
CA ASN A 238 8.25 61.16 16.42
C ASN A 238 9.52 60.33 16.67
N THR A 239 9.36 59.02 16.81
CA THR A 239 10.47 58.08 16.99
C THR A 239 10.74 57.37 15.67
N VAL A 240 11.98 57.49 15.19
CA VAL A 240 12.43 56.94 13.91
C VAL A 240 13.61 56.02 14.18
N TRP A 241 13.58 54.81 13.64
CA TRP A 241 14.73 53.90 13.63
C TRP A 241 14.90 53.25 12.27
N THR A 242 16.10 52.77 12.00
CA THR A 242 16.44 52.08 10.77
C THR A 242 16.98 50.69 11.04
N PHE A 243 16.81 49.78 10.09
CA PHE A 243 17.45 48.47 10.12
C PHE A 243 17.73 48.00 8.69
N THR A 244 18.62 47.03 8.52
CA THR A 244 18.96 46.46 7.21
C THR A 244 18.73 44.95 7.26
N THR A 245 17.95 44.43 6.31
CA THR A 245 17.77 42.99 6.17
C THR A 245 19.06 42.31 5.70
N GLY A 246 19.22 41.02 6.02
CA GLY A 246 20.34 40.23 5.53
C GLY A 246 20.16 39.75 4.08
N THR A 247 21.20 39.15 3.52
CA THR A 247 21.07 38.21 2.40
C THR A 247 20.34 36.96 2.89
N GLN A 248 19.43 36.41 2.09
CA GLN A 248 19.03 35.01 2.24
C GLN A 248 19.33 34.26 0.95
N ASN A 249 20.19 33.28 1.07
CA ASN A 249 20.53 32.41 -0.05
C ASN A 249 19.38 31.39 -0.30
N PRO A 250 19.11 31.00 -1.55
CA PRO A 250 18.31 29.83 -1.84
C PRO A 250 18.90 28.56 -1.20
N VAL A 251 18.02 27.61 -0.89
CA VAL A 251 18.36 26.30 -0.34
C VAL A 251 17.49 25.24 -1.03
N VAL A 252 18.10 24.11 -1.42
CA VAL A 252 17.38 22.94 -1.92
C VAL A 252 16.64 22.28 -0.76
N SER A 253 15.31 22.29 -0.80
CA SER A 253 14.43 21.71 0.23
C SER A 253 14.16 20.22 0.03
N SER A 254 14.24 19.72 -1.21
CA SER A 254 14.10 18.29 -1.52
C SER A 254 14.77 17.94 -2.85
N THR A 255 15.06 16.65 -3.05
CA THR A 255 15.58 16.10 -4.31
C THR A 255 14.78 14.85 -4.69
N ASN A 256 14.59 14.63 -5.99
CA ASN A 256 14.05 13.39 -6.54
C ASN A 256 14.90 12.94 -7.74
N PRO A 257 15.60 11.78 -7.68
CA PRO A 257 15.66 10.84 -6.56
C PRO A 257 16.20 11.46 -5.26
N SER A 258 15.76 10.92 -4.13
CA SER A 258 16.33 11.27 -2.83
C SER A 258 17.78 10.78 -2.72
N ASP A 259 18.59 11.46 -1.90
CA ASP A 259 19.98 11.08 -1.69
C ASP A 259 20.15 9.62 -1.24
N THR A 260 21.22 8.97 -1.70
CA THR A 260 21.57 7.54 -1.50
C THR A 260 20.56 6.49 -2.01
N SER A 261 19.47 6.92 -2.67
CA SER A 261 18.39 6.00 -3.12
C SER A 261 18.87 4.88 -4.04
N GLN A 262 18.18 3.73 -3.96
CA GLN A 262 18.56 2.48 -4.60
C GLN A 262 17.45 1.98 -5.54
N ASN A 263 17.82 1.18 -6.54
CA ASN A 263 16.91 0.64 -7.55
C ASN A 263 16.13 1.71 -8.35
N VAL A 264 16.72 2.89 -8.52
CA VAL A 264 16.12 3.99 -9.31
C VAL A 264 15.89 3.55 -10.76
N ALA A 265 14.75 3.91 -11.34
CA ALA A 265 14.44 3.61 -12.73
C ALA A 265 15.42 4.33 -13.67
N ILE A 266 15.94 3.66 -14.71
CA ILE A 266 16.99 4.29 -15.54
C ILE A 266 16.48 5.42 -16.45
N ASN A 267 15.16 5.57 -16.60
CA ASN A 267 14.51 6.67 -17.33
C ASN A 267 14.10 7.83 -16.41
N GLN A 268 14.66 7.91 -15.20
CA GLN A 268 14.35 8.90 -14.19
C GLN A 268 14.94 10.28 -14.53
N SER A 269 14.07 11.29 -14.69
CA SER A 269 14.48 12.69 -14.61
C SER A 269 14.92 13.05 -13.19
N VAL A 270 16.00 13.82 -13.06
CA VAL A 270 16.62 14.18 -11.78
C VAL A 270 16.27 15.63 -11.46
N SER A 271 15.86 15.91 -10.22
CA SER A 271 15.20 17.18 -9.87
C SER A 271 15.54 17.66 -8.46
N ALA A 272 15.58 18.97 -8.29
CA ALA A 272 15.69 19.66 -7.01
C ALA A 272 14.56 20.69 -6.82
N THR A 273 13.95 20.72 -5.63
CA THR A 273 13.01 21.78 -5.24
C THR A 273 13.70 22.76 -4.31
N PHE A 274 13.44 24.05 -4.47
CA PHE A 274 14.06 25.12 -3.68
C PHE A 274 13.06 25.79 -2.73
N ASN A 275 13.56 26.37 -1.64
CA ASN A 275 12.77 27.14 -0.68
C ASN A 275 12.30 28.52 -1.20
N ARG A 276 12.69 28.92 -2.41
CA ARG A 276 12.35 30.21 -3.05
C ARG A 276 12.47 30.13 -4.59
N PRO A 277 11.92 31.10 -5.35
CA PRO A 277 12.12 31.20 -6.79
C PRO A 277 13.60 31.34 -7.20
N ILE A 278 13.97 30.64 -8.26
CA ILE A 278 15.32 30.58 -8.83
C ILE A 278 15.32 31.30 -10.18
N ASP A 279 16.39 32.05 -10.48
CA ASP A 279 16.63 32.52 -11.83
C ASP A 279 17.02 31.30 -12.70
N SER A 280 16.04 30.79 -13.43
CA SER A 280 16.20 29.63 -14.33
C SER A 280 17.33 29.77 -15.36
N THR A 281 17.77 30.99 -15.71
CA THR A 281 18.92 31.20 -16.61
C THR A 281 20.25 30.80 -15.94
N THR A 282 20.30 30.79 -14.62
CA THR A 282 21.46 30.34 -13.83
C THR A 282 21.53 28.82 -13.68
N ILE A 283 20.52 28.07 -14.13
CA ILE A 283 20.54 26.60 -14.21
C ILE A 283 20.98 26.18 -15.62
N ASN A 284 22.20 25.65 -15.75
CA ASN A 284 22.76 25.17 -17.01
C ASN A 284 23.90 24.16 -16.76
N ILE A 285 24.50 23.60 -17.83
CA ILE A 285 25.51 22.52 -17.78
C ILE A 285 26.81 22.85 -17.01
N ASN A 286 27.01 24.11 -16.59
CA ASN A 286 28.13 24.54 -15.75
C ASN A 286 27.74 24.69 -14.26
N THR A 287 26.44 24.77 -13.95
CA THR A 287 25.89 25.02 -12.61
C THR A 287 25.02 23.89 -12.09
N TYR A 288 24.52 23.02 -12.97
CA TYR A 288 23.98 21.70 -12.62
C TYR A 288 24.62 20.62 -13.50
N THR A 289 25.13 19.56 -12.85
CA THR A 289 25.71 18.40 -13.55
C THR A 289 25.21 17.09 -12.95
N LEU A 290 24.96 16.11 -13.81
CA LEU A 290 24.78 14.70 -13.45
C LEU A 290 26.00 13.92 -13.97
N THR A 291 26.59 13.08 -13.13
CA THR A 291 27.82 12.34 -13.43
C THR A 291 27.77 10.90 -12.93
N TYR A 292 28.60 10.03 -13.47
CA TYR A 292 28.88 8.69 -12.93
C TYR A 292 30.36 8.33 -13.14
N LEU A 293 30.84 7.27 -12.49
CA LEU A 293 32.18 6.73 -12.72
C LEU A 293 32.16 5.62 -13.78
N ASP A 294 33.07 5.69 -14.75
CA ASP A 294 33.25 4.62 -15.74
C ASP A 294 34.08 3.45 -15.19
N ILE A 295 34.34 2.44 -16.03
CA ILE A 295 35.16 1.26 -15.69
C ILE A 295 36.62 1.60 -15.32
N ASN A 296 37.09 2.81 -15.63
CA ASN A 296 38.41 3.34 -15.30
C ASN A 296 38.38 4.28 -14.09
N SER A 297 37.26 4.34 -13.35
CA SER A 297 37.01 5.30 -12.25
C SER A 297 37.09 6.78 -12.67
N SER A 298 36.88 7.08 -13.94
CA SER A 298 36.84 8.45 -14.48
C SER A 298 35.41 8.99 -14.46
N ALA A 299 35.25 10.26 -14.07
CA ALA A 299 33.95 10.90 -14.00
C ALA A 299 33.43 11.29 -15.39
N VAL A 300 32.33 10.67 -15.82
CA VAL A 300 31.64 10.94 -17.09
C VAL A 300 30.38 11.75 -16.82
N LYS A 301 30.19 12.85 -17.57
CA LYS A 301 28.95 13.65 -17.55
C LYS A 301 27.83 12.96 -18.32
N VAL A 302 26.59 13.14 -17.86
CA VAL A 302 25.38 12.76 -18.60
C VAL A 302 24.86 13.97 -19.37
N ASP A 303 24.53 13.80 -20.65
CA ASP A 303 23.89 14.83 -21.46
C ASP A 303 22.37 14.86 -21.22
N GLY A 304 21.78 16.05 -21.08
CA GLY A 304 20.35 16.23 -20.82
C GLY A 304 19.89 17.69 -20.87
N GLY A 305 18.58 17.90 -20.85
CA GLY A 305 17.93 19.21 -20.90
C GLY A 305 17.33 19.64 -19.56
N PHE A 306 17.42 20.93 -19.25
CA PHE A 306 16.89 21.51 -18.01
C PHE A 306 15.48 22.10 -18.21
N THR A 307 14.65 21.99 -17.19
CA THR A 307 13.32 22.60 -17.08
C THR A 307 13.12 23.15 -15.67
N TYR A 308 12.27 24.17 -15.51
CA TYR A 308 11.99 24.79 -14.21
C TYR A 308 10.51 25.17 -14.09
N ASP A 309 9.87 24.77 -13.00
CA ASP A 309 8.53 25.18 -12.61
C ASP A 309 8.60 26.25 -11.51
N SER A 310 8.17 27.47 -11.84
CA SER A 310 8.11 28.61 -10.93
C SER A 310 6.94 28.59 -9.95
N LEU A 311 6.00 27.64 -10.06
CA LEU A 311 4.90 27.47 -9.10
C LEU A 311 5.31 26.56 -7.94
N SER A 312 6.04 25.49 -8.23
CA SER A 312 6.59 24.57 -7.20
C SER A 312 7.99 24.96 -6.72
N ASN A 313 8.69 25.85 -7.45
CA ASN A 313 10.12 26.10 -7.34
C ASN A 313 10.97 24.84 -7.61
N THR A 314 10.57 24.01 -8.57
CA THR A 314 11.26 22.74 -8.89
C THR A 314 12.01 22.84 -10.21
N GLU A 315 13.31 22.58 -10.15
CA GLU A 315 14.19 22.31 -11.28
C GLU A 315 14.08 20.84 -11.67
N THR A 316 14.24 20.52 -12.96
CA THR A 316 14.35 19.13 -13.43
C THR A 316 15.27 19.02 -14.65
N PHE A 317 16.31 18.19 -14.51
CA PHE A 317 17.19 17.70 -15.55
C PHE A 317 16.64 16.39 -16.13
N ASN A 318 16.52 16.36 -17.44
CA ASN A 318 15.98 15.24 -18.21
C ASN A 318 17.12 14.65 -19.06
N PRO A 319 17.68 13.48 -18.68
CA PRO A 319 18.71 12.81 -19.47
C PRO A 319 18.27 12.57 -20.93
N THR A 320 19.16 12.84 -21.88
CA THR A 320 18.89 12.66 -23.32
C THR A 320 18.80 11.19 -23.70
N ASN A 321 19.60 10.36 -23.02
CA ASN A 321 19.60 8.91 -23.10
C ASN A 321 19.25 8.35 -21.72
N SER A 322 18.61 7.18 -21.68
CA SER A 322 18.39 6.46 -20.43
C SER A 322 19.71 6.11 -19.74
N LEU A 323 19.71 6.14 -18.40
CA LEU A 323 20.89 5.93 -17.57
C LEU A 323 21.41 4.48 -17.64
N ASN A 324 22.67 4.26 -17.29
CA ASN A 324 23.24 2.90 -17.22
C ASN A 324 22.60 2.14 -16.04
N PRO A 325 22.29 0.83 -16.17
CA PRO A 325 21.81 0.00 -15.06
C PRO A 325 22.90 -0.24 -14.01
N SER A 326 22.51 -0.60 -12.78
CA SER A 326 23.42 -0.87 -11.65
C SER A 326 24.49 0.20 -11.39
N THR A 327 24.27 1.45 -11.82
CA THR A 327 25.25 2.53 -11.82
C THR A 327 24.87 3.58 -10.78
N THR A 328 25.85 3.99 -9.97
CA THR A 328 25.69 5.12 -9.04
C THR A 328 25.96 6.43 -9.78
N TYR A 329 24.99 7.33 -9.71
CA TYR A 329 25.03 8.67 -10.26
C TYR A 329 25.17 9.70 -9.14
N THR A 330 25.94 10.75 -9.41
CA THR A 330 26.13 11.92 -8.55
C THR A 330 25.61 13.16 -9.27
N ALA A 331 24.64 13.81 -8.66
CA ALA A 331 24.05 15.07 -9.08
C ALA A 331 24.68 16.22 -8.26
N THR A 332 24.97 17.36 -8.88
CA THR A 332 25.63 18.49 -8.22
C THR A 332 25.17 19.84 -8.77
N LEU A 333 24.39 20.56 -7.95
CA LEU A 333 24.02 21.97 -8.14
C LEU A 333 25.09 22.85 -7.46
N THR A 334 25.67 23.81 -8.17
CA THR A 334 26.73 24.65 -7.62
C THR A 334 26.21 26.00 -7.11
N THR A 335 27.02 26.67 -6.29
CA THR A 335 26.86 28.10 -5.90
C THR A 335 26.75 29.09 -7.07
N GLY A 336 26.90 28.64 -8.33
CA GLY A 336 26.54 29.41 -9.51
C GLY A 336 25.03 29.58 -9.75
N VAL A 337 24.19 28.72 -9.18
CA VAL A 337 22.72 28.83 -9.21
C VAL A 337 22.25 29.91 -8.23
N LYS A 338 21.33 30.80 -8.65
CA LYS A 338 20.92 31.98 -7.89
C LYS A 338 19.40 32.16 -7.81
N ASP A 339 18.92 32.80 -6.75
CA ASP A 339 17.53 33.26 -6.69
C ASP A 339 17.26 34.43 -7.64
N THR A 340 15.98 34.77 -7.83
CA THR A 340 15.56 35.87 -8.72
C THR A 340 15.98 37.27 -8.25
N THR A 341 16.69 37.38 -7.11
CA THR A 341 17.33 38.63 -6.64
C THR A 341 18.87 38.59 -6.76
N GLY A 342 19.43 37.47 -7.23
CA GLY A 342 20.85 37.29 -7.51
C GLY A 342 21.65 36.62 -6.39
N ASN A 343 21.01 36.16 -5.30
CA ASN A 343 21.70 35.49 -4.20
C ASN A 343 22.06 34.05 -4.59
N PRO A 344 23.32 33.59 -4.46
CA PRO A 344 23.73 32.23 -4.79
C PRO A 344 23.25 31.21 -3.74
N LEU A 345 23.20 29.92 -4.09
CA LEU A 345 23.15 28.84 -3.08
C LEU A 345 24.28 29.02 -2.06
N SER A 346 24.02 28.75 -0.77
CA SER A 346 25.05 28.90 0.28
C SER A 346 26.24 27.95 0.13
N ASN A 347 26.00 26.76 -0.43
CA ASN A 347 26.98 25.72 -0.70
C ASN A 347 26.51 24.94 -1.93
N ASP A 348 27.43 24.24 -2.60
CA ASP A 348 27.08 23.28 -3.64
C ASP A 348 26.21 22.15 -3.03
N LYS A 349 25.03 21.87 -3.62
CA LYS A 349 24.18 20.73 -3.24
C LYS A 349 24.54 19.52 -4.10
N VAL A 350 25.27 18.60 -3.49
CA VAL A 350 25.54 17.25 -4.01
C VAL A 350 24.49 16.27 -3.49
N TRP A 351 24.07 15.30 -4.31
CA TRP A 351 23.35 14.10 -3.88
C TRP A 351 23.63 12.93 -4.83
N THR A 352 23.35 11.71 -4.36
CA THR A 352 23.66 10.46 -5.06
C THR A 352 22.42 9.58 -5.21
N PHE A 353 22.41 8.71 -6.22
CA PHE A 353 21.43 7.63 -6.34
C PHE A 353 21.99 6.47 -7.19
N THR A 354 21.45 5.27 -7.04
CA THR A 354 21.88 4.07 -7.78
C THR A 354 20.71 3.44 -8.53
N THR A 355 20.90 3.21 -9.82
CA THR A 355 19.87 2.65 -10.72
C THR A 355 19.65 1.15 -10.52
N GLY A 356 18.47 0.65 -10.87
CA GLY A 356 18.13 -0.77 -10.85
C GLY A 356 18.93 -1.65 -11.82
N THR A 357 18.85 -2.97 -11.61
CA THR A 357 19.72 -3.97 -12.25
C THR A 357 19.31 -4.41 -13.65
N SER A 358 18.09 -4.10 -14.13
CA SER A 358 17.69 -4.43 -15.50
C SER A 358 16.56 -3.55 -16.05
N LEU A 359 16.77 -3.07 -17.28
CA LEU A 359 15.74 -2.47 -18.14
C LEU A 359 14.63 -3.46 -18.48
N ASN A 360 14.98 -4.68 -18.82
CA ASN A 360 14.10 -5.58 -19.55
C ASN A 360 13.11 -6.31 -18.63
N PRO A 361 11.90 -6.63 -19.12
CA PRO A 361 11.08 -7.66 -18.49
C PRO A 361 11.77 -9.03 -18.52
N ALA A 362 11.39 -9.87 -17.57
CA ALA A 362 11.83 -11.26 -17.47
C ALA A 362 10.70 -12.14 -16.91
N VAL A 363 10.55 -13.36 -17.45
CA VAL A 363 9.58 -14.34 -16.94
C VAL A 363 10.11 -15.02 -15.68
N THR A 364 9.48 -14.74 -14.55
CA THR A 364 9.84 -15.23 -13.21
C THR A 364 9.36 -16.65 -12.95
N SER A 365 8.18 -17.02 -13.45
CA SER A 365 7.60 -18.36 -13.31
C SER A 365 6.75 -18.75 -14.52
N THR A 366 6.46 -20.05 -14.66
CA THR A 366 5.54 -20.59 -15.67
C THR A 366 4.68 -21.68 -15.05
N ASN A 367 3.44 -21.85 -15.52
CA ASN A 367 2.61 -23.01 -15.22
C ASN A 367 2.07 -23.61 -16.53
N PRO A 368 2.47 -24.83 -16.95
CA PRO A 368 3.34 -25.76 -16.25
C PRO A 368 4.78 -25.26 -16.05
N LEU A 369 5.43 -25.78 -15.02
CA LEU A 369 6.87 -25.63 -14.81
C LEU A 369 7.64 -26.40 -15.90
N ASP A 370 8.85 -25.94 -16.24
CA ASP A 370 9.68 -26.63 -17.22
C ASP A 370 9.97 -28.09 -16.83
N LYS A 371 9.88 -28.99 -17.81
CA LYS A 371 10.04 -30.45 -17.71
C LYS A 371 9.01 -31.17 -16.83
N SER A 372 7.93 -30.50 -16.44
CA SER A 372 6.80 -31.16 -15.74
C SER A 372 6.16 -32.27 -16.58
N THR A 373 5.59 -33.27 -15.89
CA THR A 373 4.98 -34.47 -16.46
C THR A 373 3.63 -34.74 -15.81
N GLY A 374 2.75 -35.52 -16.47
CA GLY A 374 1.41 -35.81 -15.95
C GLY A 374 0.46 -34.60 -16.00
N VAL A 375 0.79 -33.61 -16.84
CA VAL A 375 0.00 -32.38 -17.00
C VAL A 375 -1.34 -32.72 -17.65
N ALA A 376 -2.42 -32.15 -17.10
CA ALA A 376 -3.77 -32.39 -17.60
C ALA A 376 -3.96 -31.86 -19.04
N THR A 377 -4.73 -32.57 -19.86
CA THR A 377 -4.90 -32.25 -21.29
C THR A 377 -5.71 -30.97 -21.55
N ASN A 378 -6.36 -30.42 -20.53
CA ASN A 378 -7.09 -29.14 -20.54
C ASN A 378 -6.39 -28.03 -19.73
N GLN A 379 -5.11 -28.20 -19.37
CA GLN A 379 -4.33 -27.21 -18.64
C GLN A 379 -4.17 -25.90 -19.43
N SER A 380 -4.41 -24.76 -18.78
CA SER A 380 -4.03 -23.44 -19.31
C SER A 380 -2.55 -23.18 -19.03
N ILE A 381 -1.84 -22.64 -20.02
CA ILE A 381 -0.38 -22.45 -19.98
C ILE A 381 -0.10 -20.98 -19.68
N THR A 382 0.67 -20.68 -18.63
CA THR A 382 0.92 -19.31 -18.16
C THR A 382 2.40 -18.99 -18.03
N ALA A 383 2.71 -17.70 -18.10
CA ALA A 383 3.99 -17.12 -17.73
C ALA A 383 3.77 -15.82 -16.92
N THR A 384 4.49 -15.66 -15.83
CA THR A 384 4.43 -14.45 -14.98
C THR A 384 5.70 -13.62 -15.18
N PHE A 385 5.55 -12.30 -15.32
CA PHE A 385 6.65 -11.36 -15.56
C PHE A 385 7.05 -10.63 -14.26
N ASN A 386 8.30 -10.17 -14.19
CA ASN A 386 8.83 -9.37 -13.07
C ASN A 386 8.31 -7.92 -13.03
N LYS A 387 7.55 -7.47 -14.03
CA LYS A 387 7.01 -6.11 -14.16
C LYS A 387 5.77 -6.08 -15.07
N PRO A 388 4.98 -4.99 -15.07
CA PRO A 388 3.88 -4.82 -16.01
C PRO A 388 4.31 -4.81 -17.48
N MET A 389 3.59 -5.56 -18.29
CA MET A 389 3.76 -5.68 -19.75
C MET A 389 2.81 -4.78 -20.52
N ASP A 390 3.19 -4.37 -21.74
CA ASP A 390 2.28 -3.80 -22.72
C ASP A 390 1.38 -4.90 -23.29
N PRO A 391 0.06 -4.91 -22.99
CA PRO A 391 -0.83 -5.98 -23.41
C PRO A 391 -1.01 -6.08 -24.93
N THR A 392 -0.70 -5.01 -25.69
CA THR A 392 -0.78 -5.05 -27.16
C THR A 392 0.34 -5.93 -27.77
N THR A 393 1.45 -6.08 -27.05
CA THR A 393 2.60 -6.90 -27.48
C THR A 393 2.47 -8.37 -27.13
N ILE A 394 1.51 -8.75 -26.27
CA ILE A 394 1.21 -10.14 -25.88
C ILE A 394 0.09 -10.65 -26.79
N ASN A 395 0.45 -11.37 -27.86
CA ASN A 395 -0.48 -11.88 -28.86
C ASN A 395 0.06 -13.17 -29.52
N ILE A 396 -0.74 -13.80 -30.39
CA ILE A 396 -0.41 -15.10 -30.99
C ILE A 396 0.81 -15.09 -31.95
N ASN A 397 1.37 -13.92 -32.27
CA ASN A 397 2.65 -13.81 -32.99
C ASN A 397 3.86 -13.78 -32.05
N THR A 398 3.64 -13.46 -30.77
CA THR A 398 4.70 -13.33 -29.75
C THR A 398 4.70 -14.47 -28.73
N TYR A 399 3.64 -15.28 -28.70
CA TYR A 399 3.52 -16.54 -27.96
C TYR A 399 3.26 -17.72 -28.91
N THR A 400 3.90 -18.87 -28.68
CA THR A 400 3.58 -20.13 -29.39
C THR A 400 3.59 -21.36 -28.49
N LEU A 401 2.68 -22.31 -28.73
CA LEU A 401 2.69 -23.66 -28.16
C LEU A 401 2.72 -24.70 -29.29
N THR A 402 3.67 -25.64 -29.24
CA THR A 402 3.88 -26.68 -30.27
C THR A 402 4.12 -28.06 -29.65
N GLU A 403 3.82 -29.14 -30.35
CA GLU A 403 4.31 -30.47 -29.97
C GLU A 403 5.84 -30.53 -30.19
N THR A 404 6.63 -30.88 -29.18
CA THR A 404 8.10 -30.82 -29.22
C THR A 404 8.71 -31.68 -30.33
N ASN A 405 8.03 -32.79 -30.68
CA ASN A 405 8.47 -33.72 -31.73
C ASN A 405 7.89 -33.36 -33.12
N ASN A 406 7.04 -32.35 -33.22
CA ASN A 406 6.41 -31.89 -34.46
C ASN A 406 6.14 -30.39 -34.38
N VAL A 407 7.17 -29.58 -34.61
CA VAL A 407 7.11 -28.10 -34.53
C VAL A 407 6.12 -27.46 -35.51
N ASN A 408 5.65 -28.19 -36.53
CA ASN A 408 4.60 -27.73 -37.44
C ASN A 408 3.19 -27.90 -36.85
N ASN A 409 3.01 -28.71 -35.79
CA ASN A 409 1.75 -28.87 -35.09
C ASN A 409 1.62 -27.79 -33.99
N VAL A 410 1.26 -26.58 -34.41
CA VAL A 410 0.96 -25.45 -33.53
C VAL A 410 -0.41 -25.66 -32.88
N VAL A 411 -0.47 -25.57 -31.56
CA VAL A 411 -1.72 -25.62 -30.81
C VAL A 411 -2.42 -24.27 -30.90
N ASN A 412 -3.69 -24.26 -31.32
CA ASN A 412 -4.51 -23.04 -31.33
C ASN A 412 -5.16 -22.81 -29.94
N GLY A 413 -5.04 -21.60 -29.42
CA GLY A 413 -5.55 -21.21 -28.11
C GLY A 413 -5.83 -19.71 -28.01
N ASP A 414 -6.66 -19.33 -27.04
CA ASP A 414 -6.90 -17.94 -26.67
C ASP A 414 -5.75 -17.46 -25.79
N LEU A 415 -5.19 -16.26 -26.05
CA LEU A 415 -4.16 -15.65 -25.20
C LEU A 415 -4.72 -14.41 -24.51
N THR A 416 -4.51 -14.31 -23.20
CA THR A 416 -4.91 -13.17 -22.37
C THR A 416 -3.75 -12.72 -21.46
N TYR A 417 -3.85 -11.52 -20.90
CA TYR A 417 -2.89 -10.99 -19.93
C TYR A 417 -3.62 -10.26 -18.79
N ASP A 418 -3.23 -10.54 -17.55
CA ASP A 418 -3.66 -9.79 -16.36
C ASP A 418 -2.55 -8.87 -15.86
N SER A 419 -2.83 -7.57 -15.83
CA SER A 419 -1.93 -6.52 -15.35
C SER A 419 -1.85 -6.40 -13.84
N LEU A 420 -2.70 -7.09 -13.06
CA LEU A 420 -2.61 -7.13 -11.61
C LEU A 420 -1.63 -8.21 -11.12
N SER A 421 -1.69 -9.40 -11.72
CA SER A 421 -0.75 -10.52 -11.43
C SER A 421 0.46 -10.58 -12.37
N ASN A 422 0.61 -9.62 -13.30
CA ASN A 422 1.63 -9.60 -14.36
C ASN A 422 1.74 -10.93 -15.11
N THR A 423 0.62 -11.59 -15.39
CA THR A 423 0.60 -12.98 -15.89
C THR A 423 -0.15 -13.09 -17.22
N GLU A 424 0.53 -13.63 -18.24
CA GLU A 424 -0.13 -14.09 -19.46
C GLU A 424 -0.71 -15.50 -19.28
N THR A 425 -1.81 -15.77 -19.96
CA THR A 425 -2.50 -17.08 -19.93
C THR A 425 -2.93 -17.47 -21.35
N PHE A 426 -2.35 -18.55 -21.85
CA PHE A 426 -2.73 -19.24 -23.07
C PHE A 426 -3.65 -20.42 -22.75
N LYS A 427 -4.85 -20.43 -23.32
CA LYS A 427 -5.87 -21.46 -23.11
C LYS A 427 -6.09 -22.24 -24.42
N PRO A 428 -5.66 -23.50 -24.52
CA PRO A 428 -5.92 -24.32 -25.71
C PRO A 428 -7.42 -24.41 -26.06
N THR A 429 -7.77 -24.15 -27.34
CA THR A 429 -9.16 -24.25 -27.84
C THR A 429 -9.65 -25.70 -27.94
N LYS A 430 -8.73 -26.66 -27.93
CA LYS A 430 -8.97 -28.11 -27.88
C LYS A 430 -8.10 -28.71 -26.79
N SER A 431 -8.55 -29.81 -26.20
CA SER A 431 -7.70 -30.60 -25.31
C SER A 431 -6.43 -31.06 -26.06
N LEU A 432 -5.29 -30.93 -25.39
CA LEU A 432 -3.99 -31.39 -25.85
C LEU A 432 -3.99 -32.92 -25.99
N THR A 433 -3.24 -33.44 -26.97
CA THR A 433 -2.89 -34.87 -27.06
C THR A 433 -2.28 -35.35 -25.74
N ILE A 434 -2.68 -36.51 -25.22
CA ILE A 434 -2.17 -37.09 -23.96
C ILE A 434 -0.79 -37.76 -24.17
N ASN A 435 -0.01 -37.94 -23.09
CA ASN A 435 1.33 -38.53 -23.13
C ASN A 435 2.28 -37.86 -24.14
N THR A 436 2.04 -36.58 -24.43
CA THR A 436 2.67 -35.83 -25.51
C THR A 436 3.47 -34.67 -24.93
N LYS A 437 4.69 -34.49 -25.42
CA LYS A 437 5.57 -33.40 -24.99
C LYS A 437 5.29 -32.15 -25.82
N TYR A 438 5.09 -31.03 -25.15
CA TYR A 438 4.89 -29.71 -25.74
C TYR A 438 6.03 -28.75 -25.39
N THR A 439 6.28 -27.82 -26.29
CA THR A 439 7.19 -26.68 -26.12
C THR A 439 6.36 -25.39 -26.18
N ALA A 440 6.40 -24.61 -25.09
CA ALA A 440 5.87 -23.26 -25.03
C ALA A 440 7.00 -22.24 -25.22
N THR A 441 6.70 -21.10 -25.84
CA THR A 441 7.68 -20.03 -26.09
C THR A 441 7.03 -18.66 -26.04
N VAL A 442 7.54 -17.80 -25.16
CA VAL A 442 7.36 -16.34 -25.23
C VAL A 442 8.56 -15.75 -25.95
N THR A 443 8.34 -14.95 -26.98
CA THR A 443 9.41 -14.34 -27.78
C THR A 443 9.88 -13.00 -27.22
N THR A 444 11.04 -12.52 -27.67
CA THR A 444 11.48 -11.12 -27.45
C THR A 444 10.56 -10.06 -28.10
N GLY A 445 9.46 -10.45 -28.76
CA GLY A 445 8.45 -9.53 -29.25
C GLY A 445 7.54 -8.94 -28.16
N VAL A 446 7.39 -9.60 -27.00
CA VAL A 446 6.64 -9.01 -25.86
C VAL A 446 7.49 -7.95 -25.14
N LYS A 447 6.85 -6.87 -24.69
CA LYS A 447 7.52 -5.69 -24.10
C LYS A 447 6.89 -5.24 -22.80
N ASP A 448 7.68 -4.56 -21.96
CA ASP A 448 7.15 -3.81 -20.82
C ASP A 448 6.44 -2.51 -21.25
N THR A 449 5.74 -1.86 -20.31
CA THR A 449 5.02 -0.60 -20.59
C THR A 449 5.94 0.60 -20.92
N ALA A 450 7.27 0.44 -20.84
CA ALA A 450 8.25 1.40 -21.32
C ALA A 450 8.85 1.01 -22.68
N GLY A 451 8.38 -0.09 -23.29
CA GLY A 451 8.78 -0.54 -24.62
C GLY A 451 9.96 -1.52 -24.65
N ASN A 452 10.46 -1.97 -23.50
CA ASN A 452 11.63 -2.86 -23.41
C ASN A 452 11.25 -4.32 -23.69
N PRO A 453 11.88 -5.00 -24.66
CA PRO A 453 11.61 -6.42 -24.95
C PRO A 453 12.19 -7.36 -23.89
N LEU A 454 11.77 -8.63 -23.85
CA LEU A 454 12.56 -9.67 -23.16
C LEU A 454 13.99 -9.71 -23.72
N VAL A 455 14.99 -10.02 -22.89
CA VAL A 455 16.40 -10.16 -23.32
C VAL A 455 16.58 -11.38 -24.23
N ASN A 456 15.85 -12.47 -23.97
CA ASN A 456 15.87 -13.72 -24.71
C ASN A 456 14.45 -14.30 -24.77
N ASN A 457 14.17 -15.16 -25.75
CA ASN A 457 12.94 -15.95 -25.76
C ASN A 457 12.86 -16.83 -24.51
N LYS A 458 11.75 -16.80 -23.77
CA LYS A 458 11.45 -17.74 -22.70
C LYS A 458 10.90 -19.02 -23.33
N VAL A 459 11.72 -20.06 -23.39
CA VAL A 459 11.30 -21.40 -23.85
C VAL A 459 11.19 -22.33 -22.65
N TRP A 460 10.15 -23.16 -22.61
CA TRP A 460 10.02 -24.26 -21.65
C TRP A 460 9.23 -25.42 -22.25
N THR A 461 9.34 -26.59 -21.63
CA THR A 461 8.66 -27.80 -22.08
C THR A 461 7.82 -28.42 -20.97
N PHE A 462 6.79 -29.18 -21.34
CA PHE A 462 6.04 -30.02 -20.40
C PHE A 462 5.50 -31.25 -21.14
N THR A 463 5.11 -32.27 -20.39
CA THR A 463 4.54 -33.51 -20.95
C THR A 463 3.16 -33.73 -20.36
N THR A 464 2.14 -33.77 -21.22
CA THR A 464 0.79 -34.18 -20.81
C THR A 464 0.80 -35.64 -20.37
N GLY A 465 -0.16 -36.05 -19.55
CA GLY A 465 -0.29 -37.47 -19.21
C GLY A 465 -1.42 -37.77 -18.24
N THR A 466 -1.62 -39.06 -18.00
CA THR A 466 -2.50 -39.55 -16.93
C THR A 466 -1.88 -39.29 -15.56
N GLN A 467 -2.70 -38.88 -14.59
CA GLN A 467 -2.34 -39.06 -13.19
C GLN A 467 -2.36 -40.55 -12.84
N ASN A 468 -1.41 -41.04 -12.05
CA ASN A 468 -1.53 -42.37 -11.44
C ASN A 468 -2.66 -42.36 -10.39
N PRO A 469 -3.33 -43.48 -10.06
CA PRO A 469 -4.26 -43.50 -8.93
C PRO A 469 -3.58 -43.10 -7.60
N VAL A 470 -4.35 -42.62 -6.61
CA VAL A 470 -3.85 -42.55 -5.22
C VAL A 470 -3.83 -43.97 -4.66
N PHE A 471 -2.69 -44.37 -4.08
CA PHE A 471 -2.52 -45.75 -3.62
C PHE A 471 -3.31 -46.01 -2.33
N LEU A 472 -4.51 -46.58 -2.47
CA LEU A 472 -5.22 -47.18 -1.35
C LEU A 472 -4.68 -48.60 -1.14
N SER A 473 -4.16 -48.90 0.04
CA SER A 473 -3.69 -50.25 0.41
C SER A 473 -4.83 -51.27 0.30
N GLN A 474 -4.52 -52.57 0.23
CA GLN A 474 -5.57 -53.62 0.24
C GLN A 474 -6.49 -53.47 1.46
N THR A 475 -5.91 -53.24 2.65
CA THR A 475 -6.61 -52.98 3.92
C THR A 475 -7.57 -51.79 3.80
N LEU A 476 -7.08 -50.63 3.37
CA LEU A 476 -7.87 -49.41 3.23
C LEU A 476 -8.94 -49.51 2.13
N SER A 477 -8.61 -50.17 1.02
CA SER A 477 -9.48 -50.29 -0.15
C SER A 477 -10.78 -51.07 0.13
N SER A 478 -10.80 -51.91 1.17
CA SER A 478 -11.99 -52.68 1.59
C SER A 478 -13.08 -51.82 2.25
N PHE A 479 -12.71 -50.71 2.87
CA PHE A 479 -13.64 -49.86 3.59
C PHE A 479 -14.54 -49.03 2.65
N ALA A 480 -15.84 -49.07 2.89
CA ALA A 480 -16.80 -48.09 2.41
C ALA A 480 -16.80 -46.85 3.31
N ILE A 481 -16.63 -47.05 4.62
CA ILE A 481 -16.53 -46.00 5.64
C ILE A 481 -15.34 -46.30 6.55
N LEU A 482 -14.50 -45.30 6.83
CA LEU A 482 -13.45 -45.38 7.85
C LEU A 482 -13.38 -44.06 8.63
N ALA A 483 -13.68 -44.09 9.93
CA ALA A 483 -13.79 -42.90 10.76
C ALA A 483 -12.72 -42.79 11.86
N GLY A 484 -12.54 -41.59 12.43
CA GLY A 484 -11.65 -41.35 13.57
C GLY A 484 -12.33 -41.41 14.94
N SER A 485 -13.40 -40.62 15.13
CA SER A 485 -14.04 -40.45 16.44
C SER A 485 -15.33 -41.25 16.62
N THR A 486 -16.30 -41.10 15.72
CA THR A 486 -17.59 -41.82 15.74
C THR A 486 -18.13 -42.10 14.34
N VAL A 487 -19.06 -43.05 14.23
CA VAL A 487 -19.94 -43.19 13.05
C VAL A 487 -21.40 -43.17 13.52
N THR A 488 -22.24 -42.33 12.90
CA THR A 488 -23.64 -42.16 13.30
C THR A 488 -24.55 -42.26 12.08
N SER A 489 -25.63 -43.06 12.17
CA SER A 489 -26.74 -43.04 11.21
C SER A 489 -28.04 -42.57 11.89
N THR A 490 -28.62 -41.50 11.38
CA THR A 490 -30.05 -41.22 11.53
C THR A 490 -30.79 -41.91 10.38
N GLY A 491 -31.96 -42.50 10.64
CA GLY A 491 -32.73 -43.20 9.60
C GLY A 491 -32.05 -44.45 9.01
N PRO A 492 -32.64 -45.06 7.97
CA PRO A 492 -32.22 -46.33 7.38
C PRO A 492 -31.10 -46.13 6.34
N SER A 493 -29.92 -45.68 6.77
CA SER A 493 -28.74 -45.62 5.89
C SER A 493 -28.28 -47.02 5.47
N VAL A 494 -27.69 -47.15 4.27
CA VAL A 494 -27.17 -48.42 3.74
C VAL A 494 -25.69 -48.27 3.39
N VAL A 495 -24.85 -49.15 3.93
CA VAL A 495 -23.40 -49.17 3.66
C VAL A 495 -23.02 -50.50 3.01
N ASN A 496 -22.48 -50.47 1.80
CA ASN A 496 -22.03 -51.64 1.03
C ASN A 496 -20.50 -51.66 0.95
N GLY A 497 -19.87 -52.58 1.66
CA GLY A 497 -18.44 -52.59 1.98
C GLY A 497 -18.18 -52.36 3.47
N ASP A 498 -16.92 -52.49 3.91
CA ASP A 498 -16.58 -52.56 5.34
C ASP A 498 -16.68 -51.20 6.05
N LEU A 499 -16.96 -51.22 7.36
CA LEU A 499 -17.12 -50.04 8.22
C LEU A 499 -16.08 -50.08 9.34
N GLY A 500 -15.13 -49.15 9.30
CA GLY A 500 -14.03 -49.03 10.26
C GLY A 500 -14.15 -47.80 11.16
N LEU A 501 -13.72 -47.94 12.41
CA LEU A 501 -13.60 -46.85 13.36
C LEU A 501 -12.38 -47.06 14.26
N SER A 502 -11.43 -46.12 14.23
CA SER A 502 -10.26 -46.13 15.12
C SER A 502 -9.61 -44.73 15.15
N PRO A 503 -9.15 -44.21 16.32
CA PRO A 503 -9.12 -44.87 17.63
C PRO A 503 -10.48 -44.85 18.38
N GLY A 504 -11.51 -44.21 17.83
CA GLY A 504 -12.85 -44.22 18.42
C GLY A 504 -13.48 -45.61 18.55
N SER A 505 -14.58 -45.69 19.29
CA SER A 505 -15.28 -46.94 19.62
C SER A 505 -16.81 -46.90 19.45
N ALA A 506 -17.41 -45.72 19.24
CA ALA A 506 -18.86 -45.54 19.15
C ALA A 506 -19.38 -45.54 17.70
N ILE A 507 -20.15 -46.58 17.35
CA ILE A 507 -21.01 -46.62 16.15
C ILE A 507 -22.47 -46.60 16.62
N VAL A 508 -23.28 -45.69 16.08
CA VAL A 508 -24.66 -45.43 16.53
C VAL A 508 -25.64 -45.51 15.34
N GLY A 509 -26.83 -46.07 15.58
CA GLY A 509 -27.96 -46.04 14.64
C GLY A 509 -27.97 -47.12 13.55
N PHE A 510 -26.96 -48.00 13.54
CA PHE A 510 -26.95 -49.21 12.70
C PHE A 510 -27.38 -50.46 13.49
N ALA A 511 -27.89 -51.46 12.79
CA ALA A 511 -28.32 -52.74 13.37
C ALA A 511 -27.20 -53.43 14.17
N PRO A 512 -27.48 -54.01 15.36
CA PRO A 512 -28.81 -54.20 15.95
C PRO A 512 -29.38 -52.97 16.68
N GLN A 513 -28.56 -51.97 17.02
CA GLN A 513 -28.95 -50.80 17.83
C GLN A 513 -29.52 -49.64 17.00
N GLY A 514 -30.22 -49.95 15.91
CA GLY A 514 -30.79 -48.98 14.98
C GLY A 514 -31.13 -49.59 13.61
N ILE A 515 -31.69 -48.78 12.71
CA ILE A 515 -32.25 -49.24 11.43
C ILE A 515 -31.30 -49.08 10.23
N GLY A 516 -30.09 -48.55 10.43
CA GLY A 516 -29.05 -48.52 9.40
C GLY A 516 -28.50 -49.93 9.10
N ILE A 517 -28.35 -50.26 7.81
CA ILE A 517 -27.90 -51.54 7.29
C ILE A 517 -26.42 -51.46 6.91
N LEU A 518 -25.66 -52.50 7.25
CA LEU A 518 -24.27 -52.68 6.85
C LEU A 518 -24.12 -54.03 6.13
N ASN A 519 -23.81 -53.98 4.84
CA ASN A 519 -23.47 -55.11 3.98
C ASN A 519 -21.94 -55.19 3.88
N GLY A 520 -21.30 -55.54 4.98
CA GLY A 520 -19.84 -55.57 5.16
C GLY A 520 -19.43 -55.85 6.62
N THR A 521 -18.13 -55.89 6.87
CA THR A 521 -17.55 -56.19 8.19
C THR A 521 -17.48 -54.92 9.06
N ARG A 522 -17.55 -55.07 10.39
CA ARG A 522 -17.23 -54.00 11.33
C ARG A 522 -15.85 -54.17 11.92
N HIS A 523 -15.06 -53.12 11.86
CA HIS A 523 -13.73 -53.03 12.47
C HIS A 523 -13.70 -51.87 13.46
N ILE A 524 -13.87 -52.16 14.75
CA ILE A 524 -14.00 -51.16 15.81
C ILE A 524 -12.80 -51.28 16.75
N SER A 525 -11.95 -50.26 16.77
CA SER A 525 -10.75 -50.19 17.61
C SER A 525 -9.77 -51.38 17.43
N ASP A 526 -9.88 -52.15 16.34
CA ASP A 526 -9.06 -53.33 16.07
C ASP A 526 -7.82 -53.02 15.20
N GLN A 527 -6.98 -54.04 14.99
CA GLN A 527 -5.74 -53.91 14.22
C GLN A 527 -5.99 -53.60 12.73
N ILE A 528 -7.11 -54.01 12.16
CA ILE A 528 -7.44 -53.79 10.73
C ILE A 528 -7.84 -52.33 10.54
N ALA A 529 -8.73 -51.80 11.40
CA ALA A 529 -9.05 -50.39 11.44
C ALA A 529 -7.80 -49.54 11.74
N ALA A 530 -6.99 -49.89 12.76
CA ALA A 530 -5.77 -49.15 13.08
C ALA A 530 -4.77 -49.11 11.92
N THR A 531 -4.59 -50.23 11.20
CA THR A 531 -3.73 -50.27 10.00
C THR A 531 -4.30 -49.41 8.87
N ALA A 532 -5.60 -49.55 8.58
CA ALA A 532 -6.26 -48.75 7.54
C ALA A 532 -6.23 -47.24 7.85
N LYS A 533 -6.21 -46.82 9.13
CA LYS A 533 -6.03 -45.41 9.52
C LYS A 533 -4.64 -44.88 9.20
N ASN A 534 -3.60 -45.69 9.39
CA ASN A 534 -2.23 -45.33 9.01
C ASN A 534 -2.08 -45.27 7.48
N ASP A 535 -2.66 -46.26 6.78
CA ASP A 535 -2.72 -46.28 5.32
C ASP A 535 -3.48 -45.07 4.77
N LEU A 536 -4.57 -44.65 5.42
CA LEU A 536 -5.33 -43.44 5.06
C LEU A 536 -4.50 -42.18 5.25
N ASN A 537 -3.75 -42.05 6.35
CA ASN A 537 -2.87 -40.90 6.54
C ASN A 537 -1.79 -40.82 5.44
N THR A 538 -1.23 -41.96 5.03
CA THR A 538 -0.29 -42.06 3.91
C THR A 538 -0.95 -41.71 2.57
N SER A 539 -2.16 -42.22 2.32
CA SER A 539 -2.95 -41.95 1.10
C SER A 539 -3.36 -40.48 0.98
N SER A 540 -3.78 -39.87 2.08
CA SER A 540 -4.07 -38.43 2.16
C SER A 540 -2.83 -37.59 1.93
N HIS A 541 -1.66 -38.03 2.42
CA HIS A 541 -0.39 -37.33 2.23
C HIS A 541 0.10 -37.42 0.78
N ASP A 542 0.03 -38.59 0.12
CA ASP A 542 0.23 -38.74 -1.33
C ASP A 542 -0.66 -37.73 -2.08
N ALA A 543 -1.99 -37.85 -1.91
CA ALA A 543 -2.95 -37.00 -2.60
C ALA A 543 -2.71 -35.48 -2.38
N ALA A 544 -2.38 -35.06 -1.16
CA ALA A 544 -2.12 -33.67 -0.81
C ALA A 544 -0.76 -33.13 -1.31
N THR A 545 0.25 -33.98 -1.48
CA THR A 545 1.61 -33.55 -1.89
C THR A 545 1.87 -33.66 -3.39
N ARG A 546 0.94 -34.21 -4.17
CA ARG A 546 1.09 -34.31 -5.63
C ARG A 546 1.35 -32.95 -6.27
N ALA A 547 2.37 -32.92 -7.12
CA ALA A 547 2.74 -31.81 -7.98
C ALA A 547 2.84 -32.27 -9.43
N GLY A 548 2.71 -31.34 -10.37
CA GLY A 548 2.69 -31.63 -11.81
C GLY A 548 1.79 -30.68 -12.60
N ALA A 549 1.89 -29.38 -12.31
CA ALA A 549 1.01 -28.34 -12.87
C ALA A 549 -0.49 -28.61 -12.65
N PRO A 550 -0.98 -28.50 -11.40
CA PRO A 550 -2.40 -28.67 -11.10
C PRO A 550 -3.25 -27.60 -11.80
N ILE A 551 -4.45 -28.00 -12.24
CA ILE A 551 -5.48 -27.08 -12.68
C ILE A 551 -6.03 -26.35 -11.44
N SER A 552 -5.84 -25.04 -11.38
CA SER A 552 -6.43 -24.20 -10.33
C SER A 552 -7.96 -24.17 -10.47
N VAL A 553 -8.66 -24.55 -9.40
CA VAL A 553 -10.11 -24.48 -9.25
C VAL A 553 -10.44 -23.80 -7.93
N THR A 554 -11.57 -23.11 -7.84
CA THR A 554 -12.02 -22.46 -6.60
C THR A 554 -13.54 -22.25 -6.62
N GLY A 555 -14.18 -22.28 -5.46
CA GLY A 555 -15.63 -22.10 -5.37
C GLY A 555 -16.42 -23.21 -6.07
N ASN A 556 -17.36 -22.84 -6.95
CA ASN A 556 -18.26 -23.79 -7.60
C ASN A 556 -17.64 -24.48 -8.84
N ILE A 557 -17.58 -25.81 -8.81
CA ILE A 557 -17.25 -26.65 -9.97
C ILE A 557 -18.48 -27.35 -10.59
N GLY A 558 -19.69 -27.14 -10.04
CA GLY A 558 -20.92 -27.57 -10.68
C GLY A 558 -21.16 -26.89 -12.04
N GLY A 559 -21.76 -27.61 -12.98
CA GLY A 559 -21.94 -27.19 -14.37
C GLY A 559 -20.70 -27.40 -15.26
N GLN A 560 -19.57 -27.82 -14.71
CA GLN A 560 -18.34 -28.06 -15.49
C GLN A 560 -18.23 -29.51 -15.97
N THR A 561 -17.50 -29.71 -17.08
CA THR A 561 -17.04 -31.03 -17.53
C THR A 561 -15.52 -31.08 -17.42
N LEU A 562 -15.00 -31.93 -16.53
CA LEU A 562 -13.58 -31.98 -16.19
C LEU A 562 -12.91 -33.24 -16.77
N ALA A 563 -11.85 -33.02 -17.55
CA ALA A 563 -10.99 -34.07 -18.09
C ALA A 563 -10.08 -34.66 -16.98
N PRO A 564 -9.36 -35.77 -17.22
CA PRO A 564 -8.50 -36.40 -16.22
C PRO A 564 -7.34 -35.50 -15.85
N GLY A 565 -6.96 -35.46 -14.57
CA GLY A 565 -5.91 -34.54 -14.11
C GLY A 565 -5.82 -34.33 -12.60
N LEU A 566 -4.83 -33.52 -12.22
CA LEU A 566 -4.66 -32.98 -10.87
C LEU A 566 -5.32 -31.60 -10.80
N TYR A 567 -6.14 -31.40 -9.78
CA TYR A 567 -6.91 -30.18 -9.53
C TYR A 567 -6.61 -29.66 -8.14
N ASN A 568 -6.39 -28.34 -7.98
CA ASN A 568 -6.05 -27.74 -6.69
C ASN A 568 -6.88 -26.49 -6.38
N SER A 569 -7.38 -26.42 -5.15
CA SER A 569 -7.98 -25.22 -4.55
C SER A 569 -7.28 -24.88 -3.24
N GLN A 570 -6.79 -23.65 -3.08
CA GLN A 570 -6.27 -23.17 -1.80
C GLN A 570 -7.39 -22.97 -0.76
N THR A 571 -8.64 -22.86 -1.21
CA THR A 571 -9.84 -22.63 -0.39
C THR A 571 -10.83 -23.81 -0.53
N SER A 572 -12.04 -23.68 0.01
CA SER A 572 -13.09 -24.68 -0.15
C SER A 572 -13.53 -24.87 -1.62
N LEU A 573 -13.91 -26.10 -1.97
CA LEU A 573 -14.59 -26.41 -3.23
C LEU A 573 -16.07 -26.75 -2.98
N ALA A 574 -16.90 -26.43 -3.96
CA ALA A 574 -18.33 -26.71 -3.90
C ALA A 574 -18.88 -27.23 -5.23
N ILE A 575 -19.94 -28.04 -5.13
CA ILE A 575 -20.92 -28.22 -6.20
C ILE A 575 -22.19 -27.54 -5.67
N SER A 576 -22.33 -26.25 -5.94
CA SER A 576 -23.41 -25.40 -5.39
C SER A 576 -24.49 -25.05 -6.41
N SER A 577 -24.15 -25.02 -7.70
CA SER A 577 -25.11 -24.82 -8.80
C SER A 577 -24.64 -25.55 -10.06
N GLY A 578 -25.55 -26.22 -10.75
CA GLY A 578 -25.22 -27.18 -11.81
C GLY A 578 -24.62 -28.49 -11.28
N ASP A 579 -24.55 -29.50 -12.13
CA ASP A 579 -23.98 -30.82 -11.81
C ASP A 579 -22.60 -30.97 -12.43
N LEU A 580 -21.72 -31.74 -11.79
CA LEU A 580 -20.35 -31.94 -12.25
C LEU A 580 -20.28 -33.16 -13.18
N THR A 581 -19.62 -33.04 -14.32
CA THR A 581 -19.30 -34.18 -15.18
C THR A 581 -17.81 -34.46 -15.17
N LEU A 582 -17.43 -35.71 -14.96
CA LEU A 582 -16.05 -36.20 -15.09
C LEU A 582 -15.99 -37.06 -16.36
N ASP A 583 -15.09 -36.68 -17.27
CA ASP A 583 -15.03 -37.21 -18.64
C ASP A 583 -13.67 -37.83 -18.93
N ALA A 584 -13.62 -39.15 -19.01
CA ALA A 584 -12.42 -39.94 -19.27
C ALA A 584 -11.84 -39.78 -20.69
N LYS A 585 -12.57 -39.13 -21.61
CA LYS A 585 -12.18 -39.01 -23.03
C LYS A 585 -11.87 -40.35 -23.73
N GLY A 586 -12.42 -41.45 -23.22
CA GLY A 586 -12.20 -42.82 -23.71
C GLY A 586 -11.23 -43.66 -22.87
N ASP A 587 -10.45 -43.06 -21.97
CA ASP A 587 -9.49 -43.79 -21.14
C ASP A 587 -10.16 -44.35 -19.87
N SER A 588 -10.42 -45.65 -19.83
CA SER A 588 -10.98 -46.30 -18.63
C SER A 588 -10.02 -46.36 -17.42
N ASN A 589 -8.76 -45.95 -17.60
CA ASN A 589 -7.78 -45.80 -16.53
C ASN A 589 -7.57 -44.35 -16.10
N ALA A 590 -8.34 -43.40 -16.67
CA ALA A 590 -8.34 -42.00 -16.30
C ALA A 590 -8.50 -41.79 -14.79
N VAL A 591 -7.77 -40.81 -14.23
CA VAL A 591 -7.74 -40.47 -12.81
C VAL A 591 -8.01 -38.99 -12.61
N TRP A 592 -8.71 -38.67 -11.51
CA TRP A 592 -8.89 -37.32 -10.99
C TRP A 592 -8.38 -37.25 -9.56
N VAL A 593 -7.54 -36.27 -9.25
CA VAL A 593 -7.16 -35.95 -7.87
C VAL A 593 -7.51 -34.49 -7.61
N PHE A 594 -8.45 -34.26 -6.69
CA PHE A 594 -8.84 -32.95 -6.22
C PHE A 594 -8.23 -32.68 -4.84
N GLN A 595 -7.29 -31.73 -4.79
CA GLN A 595 -6.72 -31.18 -3.57
C GLN A 595 -7.53 -29.94 -3.17
N MET A 596 -7.92 -29.81 -1.90
CA MET A 596 -8.51 -28.56 -1.39
C MET A 596 -8.07 -28.24 0.04
N GLY A 597 -7.66 -26.99 0.28
CA GLY A 597 -7.15 -26.53 1.57
C GLY A 597 -8.18 -26.45 2.70
N SER A 598 -9.48 -26.57 2.39
CA SER A 598 -10.56 -26.50 3.39
C SER A 598 -11.69 -27.50 3.05
N THR A 599 -12.95 -27.06 3.03
CA THR A 599 -14.13 -27.94 2.93
C THR A 599 -14.49 -28.35 1.51
N LEU A 600 -15.18 -29.48 1.39
CA LEU A 600 -15.95 -29.88 0.21
C LEU A 600 -17.45 -29.71 0.51
N THR A 601 -18.21 -29.00 -0.32
CA THR A 601 -19.66 -28.80 -0.10
C THR A 601 -20.49 -29.09 -1.35
N VAL A 602 -21.28 -30.15 -1.30
CA VAL A 602 -22.23 -30.52 -2.37
C VAL A 602 -23.63 -30.14 -1.90
N THR A 603 -24.35 -29.28 -2.64
CA THR A 603 -25.69 -28.83 -2.26
C THR A 603 -26.77 -29.85 -2.61
N SER A 604 -28.01 -29.59 -2.16
CA SER A 604 -29.14 -30.51 -2.34
C SER A 604 -29.38 -30.88 -3.81
N GLY A 605 -29.63 -32.18 -4.04
CA GLY A 605 -29.93 -32.74 -5.36
C GLY A 605 -28.80 -32.65 -6.40
N ARG A 606 -27.58 -32.25 -6.03
CA ARG A 606 -26.45 -32.16 -6.96
C ARG A 606 -25.81 -33.52 -7.22
N GLN A 607 -25.29 -33.71 -8.44
CA GLN A 607 -24.76 -34.98 -8.90
C GLN A 607 -23.34 -34.86 -9.47
N VAL A 608 -22.61 -35.97 -9.42
CA VAL A 608 -21.36 -36.18 -10.17
C VAL A 608 -21.62 -37.27 -11.23
N PHE A 609 -21.58 -36.91 -12.50
CA PHE A 609 -21.70 -37.83 -13.63
C PHE A 609 -20.33 -38.35 -14.08
N LEU A 610 -20.27 -39.64 -14.44
CA LEU A 610 -19.11 -40.26 -15.07
C LEU A 610 -19.42 -40.51 -16.54
N THR A 611 -18.51 -40.16 -17.43
CA THR A 611 -18.69 -40.29 -18.88
C THR A 611 -17.46 -40.88 -19.56
N ASN A 612 -17.67 -41.48 -20.73
CA ASN A 612 -16.63 -41.97 -21.65
C ASN A 612 -15.57 -42.89 -21.02
N GLY A 613 -15.96 -43.72 -20.04
CA GLY A 613 -15.10 -44.71 -19.38
C GLY A 613 -14.64 -44.36 -17.95
N ALA A 614 -14.99 -43.18 -17.42
CA ALA A 614 -14.60 -42.76 -16.07
C ALA A 614 -15.15 -43.70 -14.99
N LYS A 615 -14.35 -44.00 -13.96
CA LYS A 615 -14.66 -44.95 -12.87
C LYS A 615 -14.57 -44.26 -11.50
N ALA A 616 -15.53 -44.53 -10.61
CA ALA A 616 -15.51 -44.00 -9.24
C ALA A 616 -14.24 -44.41 -8.45
N ASN A 617 -13.69 -45.60 -8.71
CA ASN A 617 -12.48 -46.08 -8.03
C ASN A 617 -11.24 -45.19 -8.30
N ASN A 618 -11.22 -44.48 -9.44
CA ASN A 618 -10.09 -43.65 -9.90
C ASN A 618 -10.21 -42.16 -9.55
N ILE A 619 -11.22 -41.76 -8.76
CA ILE A 619 -11.48 -40.38 -8.40
C ILE A 619 -11.14 -40.19 -6.92
N PHE A 620 -10.37 -39.16 -6.60
CA PHE A 620 -9.86 -38.92 -5.25
C PHE A 620 -10.08 -37.46 -4.84
N TRP A 621 -10.73 -37.26 -3.70
CA TRP A 621 -11.05 -35.97 -3.11
C TRP A 621 -10.30 -35.82 -1.79
N GLN A 622 -9.15 -35.17 -1.81
CA GLN A 622 -8.39 -34.82 -0.62
C GLN A 622 -8.96 -33.51 -0.05
N VAL A 623 -9.56 -33.60 1.14
CA VAL A 623 -10.31 -32.49 1.77
C VAL A 623 -9.58 -32.04 3.04
N GLY A 624 -9.02 -30.84 3.01
CA GLY A 624 -8.19 -30.25 4.09
C GLY A 624 -8.92 -30.05 5.42
N SER A 625 -10.26 -30.03 5.41
CA SER A 625 -11.08 -30.10 6.63
C SER A 625 -12.20 -31.14 6.51
N SER A 626 -13.42 -30.72 6.19
CA SER A 626 -14.63 -31.58 6.20
C SER A 626 -15.39 -31.56 4.88
N ALA A 627 -16.01 -32.69 4.54
CA ALA A 627 -16.94 -32.79 3.41
C ALA A 627 -18.41 -32.82 3.88
N THR A 628 -19.28 -32.09 3.20
CA THR A 628 -20.74 -32.11 3.44
C THR A 628 -21.49 -32.38 2.14
N PHE A 629 -22.32 -33.42 2.15
CA PHE A 629 -23.16 -33.87 1.04
C PHE A 629 -24.63 -33.58 1.36
N GLY A 630 -25.22 -32.64 0.64
CA GLY A 630 -26.59 -32.18 0.84
C GLY A 630 -27.65 -33.22 0.51
N THR A 631 -28.88 -32.98 0.98
CA THR A 631 -30.00 -33.93 0.82
C THR A 631 -30.18 -34.37 -0.64
N ASN A 632 -30.40 -35.67 -0.85
CA ASN A 632 -30.57 -36.30 -2.17
C ASN A 632 -29.45 -36.01 -3.20
N SER A 633 -28.25 -35.61 -2.77
CA SER A 633 -27.09 -35.51 -3.68
C SER A 633 -26.55 -36.89 -4.06
N PHE A 634 -25.97 -37.02 -5.25
CA PHE A 634 -25.34 -38.27 -5.71
C PHE A 634 -23.87 -38.04 -6.10
N PHE A 635 -22.98 -38.35 -5.17
CA PHE A 635 -21.54 -38.09 -5.28
C PHE A 635 -20.76 -39.35 -5.68
N LYS A 636 -19.55 -39.15 -6.23
CA LYS A 636 -18.71 -40.25 -6.73
C LYS A 636 -17.23 -40.03 -6.41
N GLY A 637 -16.55 -41.10 -6.04
CA GLY A 637 -15.11 -41.10 -5.75
C GLY A 637 -14.74 -41.32 -4.28
N ASN A 638 -13.45 -41.48 -4.03
CA ASN A 638 -12.87 -41.68 -2.72
C ASN A 638 -12.70 -40.33 -2.01
N VAL A 639 -13.36 -40.13 -0.87
CA VAL A 639 -13.29 -38.90 -0.08
C VAL A 639 -12.35 -39.12 1.09
N LEU A 640 -11.20 -38.42 1.08
CA LEU A 640 -10.15 -38.48 2.08
C LEU A 640 -10.14 -37.15 2.85
N SER A 641 -10.90 -37.08 3.95
CA SER A 641 -11.13 -35.84 4.71
C SER A 641 -10.29 -35.79 5.99
N ALA A 642 -9.65 -34.65 6.27
CA ALA A 642 -8.84 -34.50 7.49
C ALA A 642 -9.69 -34.59 8.77
N VAL A 643 -10.88 -33.97 8.76
CA VAL A 643 -11.78 -33.85 9.92
C VAL A 643 -12.99 -34.77 9.78
N SER A 644 -14.09 -34.36 9.14
CA SER A 644 -15.36 -35.11 9.16
C SER A 644 -16.05 -35.20 7.80
N ILE A 645 -16.93 -36.20 7.66
CA ILE A 645 -17.83 -36.34 6.50
C ILE A 645 -19.28 -36.37 7.00
N THR A 646 -20.13 -35.53 6.42
CA THR A 646 -21.56 -35.47 6.72
C THR A 646 -22.36 -35.73 5.45
N MET A 647 -23.25 -36.72 5.48
CA MET A 647 -24.23 -37.00 4.43
C MET A 647 -25.64 -36.74 4.99
N GLN A 648 -26.36 -35.81 4.38
CA GLN A 648 -27.73 -35.44 4.77
C GLN A 648 -28.76 -36.39 4.15
N THR A 649 -30.03 -36.27 4.57
CA THR A 649 -31.17 -37.11 4.16
C THR A 649 -31.14 -37.54 2.69
N GLY A 650 -31.00 -38.84 2.44
CA GLY A 650 -31.04 -39.43 1.09
C GLY A 650 -29.78 -39.20 0.23
N ALA A 651 -28.73 -38.55 0.75
CA ALA A 651 -27.47 -38.40 0.03
C ALA A 651 -26.83 -39.77 -0.26
N SER A 652 -26.22 -39.91 -1.42
CA SER A 652 -25.68 -41.18 -1.92
C SER A 652 -24.25 -41.01 -2.44
N LEU A 653 -23.38 -41.97 -2.14
CA LEU A 653 -21.96 -41.97 -2.50
C LEU A 653 -21.58 -43.31 -3.16
N GLU A 654 -21.20 -43.27 -4.43
CA GLU A 654 -20.48 -44.37 -5.10
C GLU A 654 -18.98 -44.11 -4.92
N GLY A 655 -18.38 -44.66 -3.88
CA GLY A 655 -17.12 -44.16 -3.36
C GLY A 655 -16.80 -44.66 -1.96
N ARG A 656 -15.91 -43.93 -1.27
CA ARG A 656 -15.47 -44.25 0.10
C ARG A 656 -15.50 -42.99 0.95
N ALA A 657 -16.03 -43.07 2.17
CA ALA A 657 -16.05 -41.96 3.12
C ALA A 657 -14.99 -42.20 4.22
N LEU A 658 -13.81 -41.60 4.04
CA LEU A 658 -12.61 -41.87 4.84
C LEU A 658 -12.21 -40.59 5.58
N THR A 659 -12.17 -40.61 6.92
CA THR A 659 -11.75 -39.47 7.74
C THR A 659 -10.48 -39.76 8.54
N GLN A 660 -9.58 -38.78 8.65
CA GLN A 660 -8.34 -38.93 9.42
C GLN A 660 -8.59 -38.81 10.93
N SER A 661 -9.35 -37.81 11.39
CA SER A 661 -9.52 -37.51 12.83
C SER A 661 -10.95 -37.58 13.38
N GLY A 662 -11.94 -37.07 12.64
CA GLY A 662 -13.30 -36.87 13.13
C GLY A 662 -14.32 -37.94 12.68
N ALA A 663 -15.60 -37.55 12.70
CA ALA A 663 -16.72 -38.46 12.55
C ALA A 663 -17.21 -38.64 11.10
N VAL A 664 -17.93 -39.73 10.85
CA VAL A 664 -18.80 -39.88 9.67
C VAL A 664 -20.27 -39.89 10.13
N SER A 665 -21.03 -38.90 9.69
CA SER A 665 -22.46 -38.75 10.02
C SER A 665 -23.32 -38.97 8.78
N LEU A 666 -24.34 -39.81 8.88
CA LEU A 666 -25.28 -40.16 7.82
C LEU A 666 -26.70 -39.87 8.28
N ASP A 667 -27.55 -39.40 7.36
CA ASP A 667 -29.00 -39.46 7.50
C ASP A 667 -29.59 -40.15 6.27
N SER A 668 -30.21 -41.31 6.49
CA SER A 668 -30.95 -42.07 5.47
C SER A 668 -30.17 -42.23 4.16
N SER A 669 -28.85 -42.38 4.27
CA SER A 669 -27.87 -42.19 3.19
C SER A 669 -27.34 -43.52 2.65
N THR A 670 -26.91 -43.56 1.39
CA THR A 670 -26.28 -44.77 0.81
C THR A 670 -24.80 -44.55 0.56
N VAL A 671 -23.93 -45.42 1.08
CA VAL A 671 -22.50 -45.46 0.75
C VAL A 671 -22.17 -46.81 0.12
N THR A 672 -21.72 -46.82 -1.12
CA THR A 672 -21.37 -48.04 -1.86
C THR A 672 -19.94 -47.95 -2.34
N ARG A 673 -19.08 -48.84 -1.81
CA ARG A 673 -17.70 -49.01 -2.24
C ARG A 673 -17.66 -49.29 -3.75
N PRO A 674 -16.77 -48.64 -4.54
CA PRO A 674 -16.61 -48.97 -5.96
C PRO A 674 -16.24 -50.45 -6.14
N ALA A 675 -16.60 -51.00 -7.31
CA ALA A 675 -15.99 -52.23 -7.79
C ALA A 675 -14.45 -52.02 -7.97
N PRO A 676 -13.63 -53.07 -7.79
CA PRO A 676 -12.19 -53.01 -8.04
C PRO A 676 -11.83 -52.49 -9.45
#